data_AF-A0A1S9I0Z2-F1
#
_entry.id   AF-A0A1S9I0Z2-F1
#
_cell.length_a   1.000
_cell.length_b   1.000
_cell.length_c   1.000
_cell.angle_alpha   90.00
_cell.angle_beta   90.00
_cell.angle_gamma   90.00
#
_symmetry.space_group_name_H-M   'P 1'
#
loop_
_entity.id
_entity.type
_entity.pdbx_description
1 polymer ?
#
loop_
_entity_poly.entity_id
_entity_poly.type
_entity_poly.pdbx_seq_one_letter_code
_entity_poly.pdbx_strand_id
1 'polypeptide(L)'
;MKKKLLPKLVLPVLIASSTIIGANHTKVNAAPIKDAKINLTQPNGQVIQCYASGDEFYNYLHDSNGRAIVKDEKTGYYVYGKYVKDKVQPSRERVTVSNVEISKNITEDSKVYMKDVKAPKNQIEKERELLNANNSAPRTKNIGQLNNIVVFIKFSDQNEITRDFSTYDRQFNGKNQVSLNNYYKEVSYNKLNIDTTFYPKPNGNQILSYTDSHPRSYYTNVPQNQRAAREQTLLKNAVESIKNQIPQNLNVDSDNDGKVDNICFIVKGSTTGWSSLLWPHKWNMFYHDVRINGKRIDTYNFQLEDFMGNNGVGVLSHEMFHTLGAPDLYHYNYDGKVAVGPWDVMDQNFTVPQSMGSYMKMYYGKWINTMPQINKPGRYSINKIGNESNNSYIIKSPNSNSEFFVVEYRKKEGRYESNLPGEGLLVYRINTTYKGKGNSSGNDEVYVYRPNGSLYNVGNIRAAALNNSRPNISSQELFLSNGKDSGISLRNINISNNAATFDVVINGQTAGNTTGGEGNETNDKVLPFKYKIDFDNTKEFTTSQYLTGECLYGKKITNIELYVNGSKFMDAERSRLNDPENKHNGYDLSQGSFKFFLDFSRWADGSYPYQIKVKTEDGKQFIISQGYFKVKKQTTGSTDNKEIKEWKPYTNYKIGDIVMYKNCKYKCIQAHRSIYSWEPIYTHSLWTRIC
;
A
#
# COMPACT_ATOMS: atom_id res chain seq x y z
N MET A 1 38.55 17.38 -60.84
CA MET A 1 38.27 18.69 -60.20
C MET A 1 36.82 18.73 -59.71
N LYS A 2 36.63 19.14 -58.44
CA LYS A 2 35.45 19.80 -57.82
C LYS A 2 34.11 19.04 -57.55
N LYS A 3 33.92 18.80 -56.25
CA LYS A 3 32.72 18.90 -55.35
C LYS A 3 31.38 19.45 -55.89
N LYS A 4 30.26 18.84 -55.44
CA LYS A 4 29.16 19.37 -54.55
C LYS A 4 27.96 18.38 -54.51
N LEU A 5 27.58 17.78 -53.37
CA LEU A 5 26.54 18.15 -52.36
C LEU A 5 25.09 17.62 -52.62
N LEU A 6 24.70 16.56 -51.87
CA LEU A 6 23.42 16.13 -51.19
C LEU A 6 22.04 16.72 -51.60
N PRO A 7 20.87 16.02 -51.43
CA PRO A 7 20.44 15.44 -50.13
C PRO A 7 19.53 14.17 -50.07
N LYS A 8 19.55 13.55 -48.87
CA LYS A 8 18.54 12.77 -48.11
C LYS A 8 17.27 12.20 -48.81
N LEU A 9 17.03 10.90 -48.62
CA LEU A 9 15.69 10.37 -48.36
C LEU A 9 15.74 9.30 -47.26
N VAL A 10 15.07 9.60 -46.14
CA VAL A 10 14.79 8.68 -45.02
C VAL A 10 13.40 8.11 -45.28
N LEU A 11 13.28 6.78 -45.35
CA LEU A 11 11.99 6.09 -45.39
C LEU A 11 11.88 5.23 -44.12
N PRO A 12 11.03 5.59 -43.14
CA PRO A 12 10.73 4.69 -42.04
C PRO A 12 9.65 3.71 -42.50
N VAL A 13 10.02 2.43 -42.65
CA VAL A 13 9.06 1.34 -42.79
C VAL A 13 8.46 1.10 -41.40
N LEU A 14 7.21 1.53 -41.22
CA LEU A 14 6.33 1.02 -40.18
C LEU A 14 6.15 -0.48 -40.40
N ILE A 15 6.73 -1.32 -39.54
CA ILE A 15 6.21 -2.66 -39.33
C ILE A 15 5.27 -2.54 -38.13
N ALA A 16 3.97 -2.58 -38.45
CA ALA A 16 2.92 -2.81 -37.48
C ALA A 16 3.10 -4.20 -36.86
N SER A 17 3.68 -4.27 -35.66
CA SER A 17 3.50 -5.42 -34.78
C SER A 17 2.18 -5.25 -34.04
N SER A 18 1.09 -5.57 -34.73
CA SER A 18 -0.16 -5.97 -34.11
C SER A 18 0.03 -7.32 -33.42
N THR A 19 0.64 -7.34 -32.24
CA THR A 19 0.38 -8.40 -31.27
C THR A 19 -0.78 -7.94 -30.41
N ILE A 20 -1.86 -8.71 -30.50
CA ILE A 20 -2.92 -8.75 -29.50
C ILE A 20 -2.22 -9.15 -28.19
N ILE A 21 -1.77 -8.16 -27.42
CA ILE A 21 -1.45 -8.34 -26.01
C ILE A 21 -2.81 -8.49 -25.36
N GLY A 22 -3.29 -9.73 -25.27
CA GLY A 22 -4.29 -10.08 -24.27
C GLY A 22 -3.77 -9.54 -22.94
N ALA A 23 -4.64 -8.85 -22.20
CA ALA A 23 -4.37 -8.28 -20.88
C ALA A 23 -3.93 -9.39 -19.91
N ASN A 24 -2.68 -9.82 -20.00
CA ASN A 24 -2.09 -10.80 -19.11
C ASN A 24 -1.37 -10.04 -18.00
N HIS A 25 -1.99 -10.11 -16.82
CA HIS A 25 -1.61 -9.52 -15.55
C HIS A 25 -0.14 -9.79 -15.17
N THR A 26 0.78 -8.88 -15.50
CA THR A 26 2.14 -8.86 -14.93
C THR A 26 2.05 -8.33 -13.50
N LYS A 27 2.53 -8.96 -12.43
CA LYS A 27 2.49 -8.41 -11.04
C LYS A 27 3.87 -8.42 -10.39
N VAL A 28 4.38 -7.27 -9.96
CA VAL A 28 5.69 -7.12 -9.26
C VAL A 28 5.45 -6.66 -7.82
N ASN A 29 6.08 -7.29 -6.83
CA ASN A 29 6.18 -6.83 -5.43
C ASN A 29 7.58 -7.15 -4.87
N ALA A 30 8.05 -6.47 -3.83
CA ALA A 30 9.25 -6.89 -3.07
C ALA A 30 9.24 -6.38 -1.64
N ALA A 31 10.06 -7.00 -0.79
CA ALA A 31 10.31 -6.52 0.56
C ALA A 31 11.03 -5.17 0.53
N PRO A 32 10.59 -4.19 1.34
CA PRO A 32 11.34 -2.98 1.52
C PRO A 32 12.60 -3.33 2.30
N ILE A 33 13.72 -2.81 1.84
CA ILE A 33 15.02 -3.02 2.44
C ILE A 33 15.41 -1.71 3.11
N LYS A 34 15.89 -1.80 4.35
CA LYS A 34 16.47 -0.67 5.04
C LYS A 34 17.86 -1.00 5.54
N ASP A 35 18.81 -0.14 5.19
CA ASP A 35 20.19 -0.16 5.66
C ASP A 35 20.85 -1.54 5.47
N ALA A 36 20.59 -2.21 4.35
CA ALA A 36 21.25 -3.48 4.05
C ALA A 36 22.72 -3.22 3.72
N LYS A 37 23.62 -3.74 4.55
CA LYS A 37 25.06 -3.66 4.31
C LYS A 37 25.41 -4.37 3.01
N ILE A 38 26.05 -3.64 2.10
CA ILE A 38 26.53 -4.17 0.83
C ILE A 38 28.01 -3.81 0.63
N ASN A 39 28.71 -4.66 -0.10
CA ASN A 39 30.06 -4.38 -0.55
C ASN A 39 30.01 -4.06 -2.06
N LEU A 40 30.60 -2.93 -2.44
CA LEU A 40 30.76 -2.54 -3.84
C LEU A 40 32.24 -2.56 -4.20
N THR A 41 32.56 -3.05 -5.38
CA THR A 41 33.93 -3.03 -5.91
C THR A 41 34.07 -1.85 -6.87
N GLN A 42 35.00 -0.94 -6.56
CA GLN A 42 35.40 0.16 -7.42
C GLN A 42 36.20 -0.36 -8.64
N PRO A 43 36.27 0.39 -9.76
CA PRO A 43 37.05 0.00 -10.94
C PRO A 43 38.54 -0.27 -10.68
N ASN A 44 39.12 0.33 -9.63
CA ASN A 44 40.51 0.08 -9.21
C ASN A 44 40.66 -1.18 -8.32
N GLY A 45 39.60 -1.97 -8.13
CA GLY A 45 39.58 -3.17 -7.28
C GLY A 45 39.34 -2.89 -5.79
N GLN A 46 39.26 -1.62 -5.36
CA GLN A 46 38.97 -1.28 -3.97
C GLN A 46 37.53 -1.68 -3.60
N VAL A 47 37.36 -2.40 -2.50
CA VAL A 47 36.04 -2.75 -1.98
C VAL A 47 35.59 -1.69 -0.96
N ILE A 48 34.42 -1.10 -1.17
CA ILE A 48 33.80 -0.14 -0.25
C ILE A 48 32.57 -0.79 0.39
N GLN A 49 32.38 -0.58 1.69
CA GLN A 49 31.14 -0.95 2.38
C GLN A 49 30.18 0.24 2.33
N CYS A 50 28.94 -0.02 1.95
CA CYS A 50 27.86 0.95 2.03
C CYS A 50 26.53 0.25 2.33
N TYR A 51 25.43 0.97 2.16
CA TYR A 51 24.09 0.50 2.51
C TYR A 51 23.14 0.66 1.32
N ALA A 52 22.27 -0.32 1.13
CA ALA A 52 21.15 -0.27 0.21
C ALA A 52 19.84 -0.13 0.98
N SER A 53 18.98 0.79 0.51
CA SER A 53 17.64 1.01 1.06
C SER A 53 16.62 1.25 -0.04
N GLY A 54 15.35 1.01 0.25
CA GLY A 54 14.21 1.21 -0.64
C GLY A 54 13.52 -0.09 -1.04
N ASP A 55 12.80 -0.06 -2.15
CA ASP A 55 11.99 -1.16 -2.66
C ASP A 55 12.26 -1.40 -4.16
N GLU A 56 11.52 -2.31 -4.78
CA GLU A 56 11.63 -2.70 -6.18
C GLU A 56 11.28 -1.59 -7.18
N PHE A 57 10.51 -0.58 -6.78
CA PHE A 57 10.19 0.57 -7.62
C PHE A 57 11.16 1.74 -7.36
N TYR A 58 11.66 1.87 -6.13
CA TYR A 58 12.61 2.92 -5.77
C TYR A 58 13.59 2.47 -4.70
N ASN A 59 14.82 2.18 -5.11
CA ASN A 59 15.93 1.86 -4.23
C ASN A 59 17.14 2.76 -4.47
N TYR A 60 18.04 2.84 -3.50
CA TYR A 60 19.19 3.74 -3.55
C TYR A 60 20.32 3.23 -2.66
N LEU A 61 21.53 3.74 -2.91
CA LEU A 61 22.72 3.46 -2.12
C LEU A 61 23.07 4.66 -1.26
N HIS A 62 23.57 4.40 -0.06
CA HIS A 62 24.01 5.46 0.85
C HIS A 62 25.09 4.98 1.83
N ASP A 63 25.80 5.92 2.45
CA ASP A 63 26.70 5.63 3.57
C ASP A 63 25.95 5.52 4.90
N SER A 64 26.67 5.28 6.00
CA SER A 64 26.10 5.16 7.35
C SER A 64 25.42 6.44 7.86
N ASN A 65 25.72 7.59 7.25
CA ASN A 65 25.09 8.88 7.56
C ASN A 65 23.90 9.19 6.62
N GLY A 66 23.56 8.28 5.71
CA GLY A 66 22.48 8.46 4.74
C GLY A 66 22.86 9.34 3.54
N ARG A 67 24.15 9.61 3.31
CA ARG A 67 24.61 10.37 2.15
C ARG A 67 24.51 9.51 0.89
N ALA A 68 23.87 10.04 -0.16
CA ALA A 68 23.58 9.29 -1.38
C ALA A 68 24.85 8.85 -2.10
N ILE A 69 24.87 7.61 -2.60
CA ILE A 69 25.92 7.02 -3.43
C ILE A 69 25.29 6.65 -4.78
N VAL A 70 26.00 6.97 -5.87
CA VAL A 70 25.59 6.69 -7.26
C VAL A 70 26.80 6.20 -8.05
N LYS A 71 26.55 5.48 -9.15
CA LYS A 71 27.61 5.12 -10.10
C LYS A 71 27.76 6.22 -11.14
N ASP A 72 28.97 6.70 -11.37
CA ASP A 72 29.28 7.57 -12.50
C ASP A 72 29.44 6.72 -13.76
N GLU A 73 28.46 6.76 -14.65
CA GLU A 73 28.45 6.00 -15.90
C GLU A 73 29.65 6.29 -16.82
N LYS A 74 30.28 7.46 -16.70
CA LYS A 74 31.44 7.81 -17.54
C LYS A 74 32.71 7.12 -17.07
N THR A 75 32.89 6.99 -15.76
CA THR A 75 34.13 6.49 -15.15
C THR A 75 33.99 5.08 -14.57
N GLY A 76 32.76 4.61 -14.37
CA GLY A 76 32.43 3.36 -13.70
C GLY A 76 32.58 3.38 -12.18
N TYR A 77 33.08 4.48 -11.59
CA TYR A 77 33.29 4.61 -10.15
C TYR A 77 31.99 4.87 -9.40
N TYR A 78 31.87 4.34 -8.19
CA TYR A 78 30.89 4.79 -7.22
C TYR A 78 31.36 6.09 -6.58
N VAL A 79 30.50 7.11 -6.66
CA VAL A 79 30.75 8.48 -6.18
C VAL A 79 29.59 8.92 -5.31
N TYR A 80 29.80 9.96 -4.51
CA TYR A 80 28.70 10.57 -3.78
C TYR A 80 27.74 11.29 -4.75
N GLY A 81 26.47 11.38 -4.35
CA GLY A 81 25.44 12.08 -5.09
C GLY A 81 25.45 13.58 -4.81
N LYS A 82 25.08 14.36 -5.83
CA LYS A 82 24.72 15.78 -5.74
C LYS A 82 23.32 16.04 -6.29
N TYR A 83 22.67 17.10 -5.82
CA TYR A 83 21.30 17.42 -6.22
C TYR A 83 21.32 18.39 -7.40
N VAL A 84 20.82 17.97 -8.55
CA VAL A 84 20.73 18.79 -9.76
C VAL A 84 19.36 18.57 -10.39
N LYS A 85 18.56 19.65 -10.51
CA LYS A 85 17.21 19.62 -11.11
C LYS A 85 16.31 18.53 -10.49
N ASP A 86 16.19 18.54 -9.17
CA ASP A 86 15.38 17.60 -8.38
C ASP A 86 15.77 16.12 -8.53
N LYS A 87 17.00 15.84 -8.98
CA LYS A 87 17.53 14.49 -9.14
C LYS A 87 18.89 14.36 -8.49
N VAL A 88 19.16 13.17 -7.95
CA VAL A 88 20.49 12.79 -7.52
C VAL A 88 21.33 12.46 -8.76
N GLN A 89 22.47 13.11 -8.90
CA GLN A 89 23.42 12.90 -9.99
C GLN A 89 24.82 12.61 -9.44
N PRO A 90 25.69 11.93 -10.20
CA PRO A 90 27.09 11.73 -9.82
C PRO A 90 27.82 13.04 -9.53
N SER A 91 28.43 13.12 -8.34
CA SER A 91 29.38 14.18 -8.00
C SER A 91 30.80 13.79 -8.43
N ARG A 92 31.78 14.64 -8.15
CA ARG A 92 33.21 14.36 -8.39
C ARG A 92 33.93 13.72 -7.20
N GLU A 93 33.20 13.41 -6.13
CA GLU A 93 33.70 12.83 -4.88
C GLU A 93 33.61 11.31 -4.91
N ARG A 94 34.75 10.62 -4.97
CA ARG A 94 34.78 9.15 -4.94
C ARG A 94 34.53 8.64 -3.52
N VAL A 95 33.76 7.55 -3.44
CA VAL A 95 33.59 6.81 -2.18
C VAL A 95 34.82 5.93 -1.97
N THR A 96 35.51 6.04 -0.84
CA THR A 96 36.66 5.17 -0.51
C THR A 96 36.49 4.55 0.88
N VAL A 97 37.36 3.59 1.23
CA VAL A 97 37.32 2.80 2.49
C VAL A 97 37.43 3.68 3.74
N SER A 98 38.13 4.81 3.68
CA SER A 98 38.49 5.60 4.87
C SER A 98 38.22 7.10 4.78
N ASN A 99 37.87 7.68 3.62
CA ASN A 99 37.45 9.09 3.45
C ASN A 99 36.96 9.41 2.01
N VAL A 100 36.48 10.63 1.74
CA VAL A 100 36.24 11.12 0.37
C VAL A 100 37.58 11.33 -0.34
N GLU A 101 37.83 10.64 -1.46
CA GLU A 101 38.84 11.10 -2.41
C GLU A 101 38.21 12.14 -3.34
N ILE A 102 38.54 13.42 -3.11
CA ILE A 102 38.18 14.50 -4.01
C ILE A 102 39.10 14.38 -5.23
N SER A 103 38.52 14.08 -6.41
CA SER A 103 39.27 14.27 -7.65
C SER A 103 39.69 15.75 -7.74
N LYS A 104 41.01 16.00 -7.78
CA LYS A 104 41.64 17.32 -7.61
C LYS A 104 40.81 18.48 -8.22
N ASN A 105 40.67 19.56 -7.43
CA ASN A 105 40.20 20.91 -7.77
C ASN A 105 38.69 21.23 -7.70
N ILE A 106 37.90 20.69 -6.77
CA ILE A 106 36.63 21.32 -6.34
C ILE A 106 36.46 21.16 -4.83
N THR A 107 36.23 22.26 -4.11
CA THR A 107 36.14 22.30 -2.65
C THR A 107 34.78 21.90 -2.08
N GLU A 108 33.69 21.86 -2.86
CA GLU A 108 32.38 21.39 -2.39
C GLU A 108 31.40 21.13 -3.56
N ASP A 109 30.97 19.88 -3.78
CA ASP A 109 29.70 19.58 -4.46
C ASP A 109 28.60 19.53 -3.37
N SER A 110 27.38 20.02 -3.64
CA SER A 110 26.30 20.02 -2.64
C SER A 110 25.99 18.61 -2.16
N LYS A 111 26.31 18.32 -0.89
CA LYS A 111 26.06 17.01 -0.26
C LYS A 111 24.57 16.68 -0.29
N VAL A 112 24.23 15.48 -0.76
CA VAL A 112 22.84 14.99 -0.75
C VAL A 112 22.68 13.89 0.26
N TYR A 113 21.72 14.05 1.15
CA TYR A 113 21.25 13.01 2.05
C TYR A 113 19.90 12.50 1.56
N MET A 114 19.69 11.19 1.61
CA MET A 114 18.48 10.56 1.06
C MET A 114 17.20 10.98 1.77
N LYS A 115 17.29 11.42 3.04
CA LYS A 115 16.17 12.02 3.79
C LYS A 115 15.64 13.31 3.15
N ASP A 116 16.47 14.02 2.38
CA ASP A 116 16.13 15.29 1.74
C ASP A 116 15.72 15.10 0.27
N VAL A 117 15.85 13.88 -0.26
CA VAL A 117 15.53 13.54 -1.65
C VAL A 117 14.04 13.25 -1.78
N LYS A 118 13.35 13.99 -2.66
CA LYS A 118 11.97 13.69 -3.04
C LYS A 118 11.93 12.50 -4.01
N ALA A 119 11.29 11.41 -3.61
CA ALA A 119 11.07 10.26 -4.49
C ALA A 119 10.16 10.64 -5.69
N PRO A 120 10.39 10.07 -6.88
CA PRO A 120 9.64 10.37 -8.09
C PRO A 120 8.27 9.67 -8.11
N LYS A 121 7.35 10.06 -7.21
CA LYS A 121 6.05 9.39 -6.95
C LYS A 121 5.25 9.06 -8.21
N ASN A 122 5.13 10.01 -9.14
CA ASN A 122 4.38 9.81 -10.39
C ASN A 122 5.01 8.77 -11.32
N GLN A 123 6.33 8.57 -11.26
CA GLN A 123 7.00 7.53 -12.05
C GLN A 123 6.80 6.17 -11.39
N ILE A 124 6.95 6.10 -10.07
CA ILE A 124 6.69 4.90 -9.27
C ILE A 124 5.25 4.41 -9.50
N GLU A 125 4.24 5.27 -9.38
CA GLU A 125 2.84 4.85 -9.58
C GLU A 125 2.57 4.36 -11.00
N LYS A 126 3.12 5.05 -12.02
CA LYS A 126 3.00 4.58 -13.42
C LYS A 126 3.64 3.21 -13.62
N GLU A 127 4.80 2.96 -13.02
CA GLU A 127 5.46 1.66 -13.10
C GLU A 127 4.64 0.58 -12.40
N ARG A 128 4.06 0.88 -11.23
CA ARG A 128 3.15 -0.04 -10.49
C ARG A 128 1.90 -0.39 -11.28
N GLU A 129 1.26 0.60 -11.91
CA GLU A 129 0.10 0.40 -12.77
C GLU A 129 0.45 -0.46 -13.99
N LEU A 130 1.54 -0.14 -14.68
CA LEU A 130 2.05 -0.92 -15.82
C LEU A 130 2.35 -2.37 -15.44
N LEU A 131 2.87 -2.57 -14.22
CA LEU A 131 3.24 -3.88 -13.67
C LEU A 131 2.15 -4.48 -12.79
N ASN A 132 0.88 -4.03 -12.89
CA ASN A 132 -0.29 -4.50 -12.13
C ASN A 132 0.00 -4.85 -10.64
N ALA A 133 0.91 -4.11 -10.01
CA ALA A 133 1.40 -4.38 -8.66
C ALA A 133 0.32 -4.13 -7.59
N ASN A 134 -0.67 -3.29 -7.93
CA ASN A 134 -1.76 -2.91 -7.05
C ASN A 134 -2.83 -4.00 -6.83
N ASN A 135 -2.71 -5.18 -7.44
CA ASN A 135 -3.72 -6.24 -7.37
C ASN A 135 -3.10 -7.58 -6.94
N SER A 136 -3.40 -8.08 -5.73
CA SER A 136 -2.97 -9.44 -5.35
C SER A 136 -3.76 -10.51 -6.11
N ALA A 137 -3.15 -11.67 -6.37
CA ALA A 137 -3.89 -12.85 -6.85
C ALA A 137 -4.15 -13.73 -5.62
N PRO A 138 -5.41 -14.04 -5.28
CA PRO A 138 -5.67 -14.96 -4.19
C PRO A 138 -5.21 -16.36 -4.61
N ARG A 139 -4.36 -16.97 -3.78
CA ARG A 139 -4.04 -18.39 -3.92
C ARG A 139 -5.13 -19.22 -3.26
N THR A 140 -5.50 -20.34 -3.89
CA THR A 140 -6.65 -21.16 -3.46
C THR A 140 -6.30 -22.07 -2.28
N LYS A 141 -5.02 -22.46 -2.11
CA LYS A 141 -4.58 -23.32 -1.00
C LYS A 141 -3.21 -22.89 -0.45
N ASN A 142 -3.18 -22.56 0.84
CA ASN A 142 -2.00 -22.12 1.60
C ASN A 142 -1.73 -23.02 2.83
N ILE A 143 -2.13 -24.29 2.74
CA ILE A 143 -1.99 -25.31 3.79
C ILE A 143 -1.41 -26.61 3.20
N GLY A 144 -0.83 -27.44 4.04
CA GLY A 144 -0.19 -28.71 3.69
C GLY A 144 1.27 -28.55 3.34
N GLN A 145 1.73 -29.35 2.38
CA GLN A 145 3.10 -29.35 1.87
C GLN A 145 3.22 -28.43 0.66
N LEU A 146 4.17 -27.50 0.70
CA LEU A 146 4.60 -26.68 -0.43
C LEU A 146 6.08 -26.97 -0.71
N ASN A 147 6.41 -27.27 -1.97
CA ASN A 147 7.79 -27.49 -2.38
C ASN A 147 8.34 -26.24 -3.08
N ASN A 148 9.31 -25.59 -2.44
CA ASN A 148 10.03 -24.46 -2.98
C ASN A 148 11.27 -24.93 -3.75
N ILE A 149 11.55 -24.32 -4.89
CA ILE A 149 12.74 -24.60 -5.69
C ILE A 149 13.65 -23.38 -5.66
N VAL A 150 14.92 -23.57 -5.32
CA VAL A 150 15.95 -22.54 -5.41
C VAL A 150 16.89 -22.84 -6.56
N VAL A 151 17.15 -21.83 -7.39
CA VAL A 151 18.13 -21.90 -8.50
C VAL A 151 19.23 -20.86 -8.30
N PHE A 152 20.48 -21.31 -8.22
CA PHE A 152 21.65 -20.43 -8.14
C PHE A 152 22.11 -20.00 -9.53
N ILE A 153 22.41 -18.72 -9.69
CA ILE A 153 22.81 -18.11 -10.97
C ILE A 153 24.08 -17.28 -10.75
N LYS A 154 25.05 -17.40 -11.68
CA LYS A 154 26.20 -16.50 -11.83
C LYS A 154 26.35 -16.04 -13.28
N PHE A 155 27.18 -15.02 -13.49
CA PHE A 155 27.49 -14.48 -14.82
C PHE A 155 28.82 -15.00 -15.36
N SER A 156 29.05 -14.86 -16.68
CA SER A 156 30.24 -15.40 -17.35
C SER A 156 31.56 -14.79 -16.87
N ASP A 157 31.52 -13.60 -16.27
CA ASP A 157 32.65 -12.89 -15.68
C ASP A 157 32.86 -13.18 -14.18
N GLN A 158 32.19 -14.21 -13.64
CA GLN A 158 32.20 -14.50 -12.20
C GLN A 158 32.59 -15.94 -11.86
N ASN A 159 33.33 -16.07 -10.76
CA ASN A 159 33.56 -17.35 -10.09
C ASN A 159 32.31 -17.83 -9.33
N GLU A 160 32.33 -19.04 -8.79
CA GLU A 160 31.22 -19.55 -7.97
C GLU A 160 30.94 -18.71 -6.71
N ILE A 161 29.75 -18.91 -6.15
CA ILE A 161 29.40 -18.42 -4.80
C ILE A 161 30.32 -19.10 -3.79
N THR A 162 31.01 -18.30 -2.97
CA THR A 162 32.00 -18.80 -2.00
C THR A 162 31.40 -19.08 -0.63
N ARG A 163 30.19 -18.57 -0.35
CA ARG A 163 29.46 -18.88 0.87
C ARG A 163 29.02 -20.34 0.86
N ASP A 164 29.28 -21.04 1.97
CA ASP A 164 28.90 -22.44 2.13
C ASP A 164 27.41 -22.68 1.87
N PHE A 165 27.12 -23.74 1.10
CA PHE A 165 25.78 -24.25 0.85
C PHE A 165 24.99 -24.46 2.15
N SER A 166 25.64 -24.96 3.20
CA SER A 166 25.04 -25.18 4.51
C SER A 166 24.40 -23.91 5.11
N THR A 167 24.86 -22.73 4.71
CA THR A 167 24.24 -21.46 5.13
C THR A 167 22.87 -21.25 4.51
N TYR A 168 22.72 -21.53 3.21
CA TYR A 168 21.44 -21.43 2.53
C TYR A 168 20.48 -22.53 2.99
N ASP A 169 20.95 -23.78 3.07
CA ASP A 169 20.10 -24.86 3.58
C ASP A 169 19.60 -24.57 5.00
N ARG A 170 20.45 -24.02 5.88
CA ARG A 170 20.07 -23.55 7.22
C ARG A 170 18.94 -22.52 7.16
N GLN A 171 19.07 -21.51 6.30
CA GLN A 171 18.11 -20.39 6.17
C GLN A 171 16.78 -20.81 5.56
N PHE A 172 16.75 -21.78 4.65
CA PHE A 172 15.51 -22.24 4.03
C PHE A 172 14.86 -23.40 4.79
N ASN A 173 15.63 -24.43 5.16
CA ASN A 173 15.12 -25.72 5.63
C ASN A 173 15.33 -26.00 7.13
N GLY A 174 16.07 -25.16 7.85
CA GLY A 174 16.40 -25.38 9.25
C GLY A 174 15.18 -25.60 10.16
N LYS A 175 15.04 -26.78 10.79
CA LYS A 175 13.80 -27.12 11.52
C LYS A 175 13.70 -26.53 12.93
N ASN A 176 14.83 -26.28 13.60
CA ASN A 176 14.88 -25.85 15.02
C ASN A 176 15.53 -24.47 15.24
N GLN A 177 15.70 -23.71 14.17
CA GLN A 177 16.31 -22.38 14.18
C GLN A 177 15.52 -21.44 13.28
N VAL A 178 15.93 -20.18 13.22
CA VAL A 178 15.34 -19.20 12.30
C VAL A 178 15.57 -19.67 10.87
N SER A 179 14.48 -19.99 10.17
CA SER A 179 14.48 -20.40 8.77
C SER A 179 13.11 -20.15 8.14
N LEU A 180 13.04 -20.14 6.81
CA LEU A 180 11.79 -20.04 6.08
C LEU A 180 10.82 -21.16 6.46
N ASN A 181 11.30 -22.41 6.51
CA ASN A 181 10.49 -23.56 6.90
C ASN A 181 9.92 -23.41 8.32
N ASN A 182 10.78 -23.14 9.31
CA ASN A 182 10.35 -23.04 10.70
C ASN A 182 9.43 -21.84 10.91
N TYR A 183 9.69 -20.72 10.23
CA TYR A 183 8.83 -19.53 10.27
C TYR A 183 7.41 -19.86 9.84
N TYR A 184 7.22 -20.41 8.64
CA TYR A 184 5.89 -20.73 8.12
C TYR A 184 5.21 -21.83 8.92
N LYS A 185 5.97 -22.80 9.44
CA LYS A 185 5.44 -23.80 10.36
C LYS A 185 4.88 -23.17 11.65
N GLU A 186 5.59 -22.21 12.23
CA GLU A 186 5.16 -21.52 13.46
C GLU A 186 3.98 -20.57 13.20
N VAL A 187 4.10 -19.65 12.23
CA VAL A 187 3.07 -18.61 12.03
C VAL A 187 1.75 -19.15 11.47
N SER A 188 1.78 -20.33 10.82
CA SER A 188 0.60 -21.03 10.30
C SER A 188 -0.04 -22.01 11.29
N TYR A 189 0.45 -22.10 12.53
CA TYR A 189 -0.02 -23.08 13.51
C TYR A 189 0.18 -24.54 13.03
N ASN A 190 1.35 -24.83 12.46
CA ASN A 190 1.71 -26.12 11.85
C ASN A 190 0.88 -26.53 10.62
N LYS A 191 0.08 -25.62 10.05
CA LYS A 191 -0.78 -25.93 8.89
C LYS A 191 -0.05 -25.88 7.56
N LEU A 192 1.08 -25.19 7.47
CA LEU A 192 1.89 -25.08 6.26
C LEU A 192 3.33 -25.53 6.55
N ASN A 193 3.82 -26.47 5.75
CA ASN A 193 5.22 -26.87 5.71
C ASN A 193 5.80 -26.52 4.34
N ILE A 194 6.96 -25.85 4.34
CA ILE A 194 7.66 -25.42 3.12
C ILE A 194 9.03 -26.09 3.08
N ASP A 195 9.23 -27.06 2.21
CA ASP A 195 10.55 -27.65 1.99
C ASP A 195 11.19 -27.09 0.73
N THR A 196 12.47 -26.74 0.83
CA THR A 196 13.23 -26.14 -0.27
C THR A 196 14.24 -27.13 -0.84
N THR A 197 14.28 -27.24 -2.16
CA THR A 197 15.32 -27.99 -2.89
C THR A 197 16.14 -27.05 -3.75
N PHE A 198 17.45 -27.31 -3.85
CA PHE A 198 18.41 -26.41 -4.49
C PHE A 198 18.97 -27.01 -5.78
N TYR A 199 19.16 -26.14 -6.78
CA TYR A 199 19.68 -26.49 -8.10
C TYR A 199 20.63 -25.40 -8.66
N PRO A 200 21.65 -25.77 -9.47
CA PRO A 200 22.19 -27.11 -9.63
C PRO A 200 22.52 -27.78 -8.28
N LYS A 201 22.50 -29.12 -8.22
CA LYS A 201 22.77 -29.83 -6.96
C LYS A 201 24.16 -29.42 -6.43
N PRO A 202 24.29 -29.04 -5.14
CA PRO A 202 25.57 -28.66 -4.58
C PRO A 202 26.53 -29.87 -4.53
N ASN A 203 27.83 -29.59 -4.54
CA ASN A 203 28.87 -30.60 -4.31
C ASN A 203 29.42 -30.43 -2.88
N GLY A 204 28.87 -31.18 -1.92
CA GLY A 204 29.14 -30.95 -0.50
C GLY A 204 28.72 -29.54 -0.08
N ASN A 205 29.63 -28.77 0.51
CA ASN A 205 29.38 -27.36 0.86
C ASN A 205 29.57 -26.39 -0.32
N GLN A 206 30.08 -26.84 -1.46
CA GLN A 206 30.27 -25.97 -2.62
C GLN A 206 28.95 -25.78 -3.36
N ILE A 207 28.57 -24.52 -3.56
CA ILE A 207 27.45 -24.14 -4.41
C ILE A 207 27.89 -24.23 -5.87
N LEU A 208 27.03 -24.83 -6.69
CA LEU A 208 27.13 -24.80 -8.13
C LEU A 208 26.03 -23.89 -8.66
N SER A 209 26.32 -23.14 -9.73
CA SER A 209 25.39 -22.16 -10.30
C SER A 209 25.18 -22.42 -11.80
N TYR A 210 23.99 -22.09 -12.31
CA TYR A 210 23.85 -21.84 -13.74
C TYR A 210 24.72 -20.62 -14.11
N THR A 211 25.49 -20.74 -15.19
CA THR A 211 26.32 -19.64 -15.71
C THR A 211 25.63 -19.02 -16.92
N ASP A 212 25.18 -17.77 -16.79
CA ASP A 212 24.70 -17.01 -17.95
C ASP A 212 25.87 -16.68 -18.89
N SER A 213 25.60 -16.66 -20.19
CA SER A 213 26.63 -16.34 -21.18
C SER A 213 27.06 -14.88 -21.16
N HIS A 214 26.21 -13.97 -20.67
CA HIS A 214 26.53 -12.55 -20.57
C HIS A 214 27.24 -12.23 -19.26
N PRO A 215 28.13 -11.22 -19.26
CA PRO A 215 28.72 -10.70 -18.02
C PRO A 215 27.66 -9.97 -17.19
N ARG A 216 27.90 -9.80 -15.88
CA ARG A 216 26.96 -9.10 -14.98
C ARG A 216 26.58 -7.72 -15.49
N SER A 217 27.53 -7.02 -16.12
CA SER A 217 27.33 -5.66 -16.66
C SER A 217 26.18 -5.58 -17.67
N TYR A 218 25.86 -6.66 -18.39
CA TYR A 218 24.73 -6.74 -19.31
C TYR A 218 23.36 -6.53 -18.62
N TYR A 219 23.28 -6.81 -17.32
CA TYR A 219 22.08 -6.68 -16.50
C TYR A 219 22.08 -5.41 -15.64
N THR A 220 23.09 -4.55 -15.80
CA THR A 220 23.16 -3.26 -15.11
C THR A 220 22.68 -2.14 -16.03
N ASN A 221 21.97 -1.15 -15.49
CA ASN A 221 21.44 0.01 -16.24
C ASN A 221 20.54 -0.33 -17.44
N VAL A 222 19.74 -1.39 -17.30
CA VAL A 222 18.84 -1.84 -18.35
C VAL A 222 17.67 -0.84 -18.52
N PRO A 223 17.43 -0.33 -19.74
CA PRO A 223 16.26 0.50 -20.03
C PRO A 223 14.96 -0.20 -19.65
N GLN A 224 13.99 0.53 -19.10
CA GLN A 224 12.75 -0.04 -18.54
C GLN A 224 12.04 -1.00 -19.50
N ASN A 225 11.96 -0.64 -20.79
CA ASN A 225 11.30 -1.44 -21.82
C ASN A 225 12.03 -2.75 -22.18
N GLN A 226 13.25 -2.96 -21.69
CA GLN A 226 14.04 -4.17 -21.93
C GLN A 226 14.19 -5.06 -20.68
N ARG A 227 13.76 -4.59 -19.51
CA ARG A 227 14.00 -5.28 -18.23
C ARG A 227 13.37 -6.66 -18.19
N ALA A 228 12.06 -6.73 -18.45
CA ALA A 228 11.30 -7.98 -18.45
C ALA A 228 11.93 -9.01 -19.40
N ALA A 229 12.22 -8.60 -20.63
CA ALA A 229 12.79 -9.48 -21.64
C ALA A 229 14.17 -10.01 -21.21
N ARG A 230 15.07 -9.16 -20.70
CA ARG A 230 16.42 -9.59 -20.27
C ARG A 230 16.36 -10.50 -19.05
N GLU A 231 15.65 -10.10 -18.01
CA GLU A 231 15.55 -10.87 -16.77
C GLU A 231 14.88 -12.22 -17.00
N GLN A 232 13.70 -12.23 -17.62
CA GLN A 232 12.98 -13.49 -17.81
C GLN A 232 13.69 -14.43 -18.77
N THR A 233 14.51 -13.92 -19.70
CA THR A 233 15.38 -14.76 -20.53
C THR A 233 16.49 -15.41 -19.70
N LEU A 234 17.13 -14.67 -18.78
CA LEU A 234 18.10 -15.22 -17.81
C LEU A 234 17.47 -16.35 -17.00
N LEU A 235 16.29 -16.10 -16.42
CA LEU A 235 15.58 -17.07 -15.58
C LEU A 235 15.12 -18.29 -16.38
N LYS A 236 14.61 -18.09 -17.60
CA LYS A 236 14.22 -19.16 -18.53
C LYS A 236 15.41 -20.07 -18.83
N ASN A 237 16.55 -19.50 -19.21
CA ASN A 237 17.75 -20.27 -19.52
C ASN A 237 18.27 -21.03 -18.27
N ALA A 238 18.23 -20.39 -17.10
CA ALA A 238 18.61 -21.03 -15.84
C ALA A 238 17.74 -22.25 -15.55
N VAL A 239 16.40 -22.13 -15.65
CA VAL A 239 15.47 -23.25 -15.43
C VAL A 239 15.68 -24.35 -16.47
N GLU A 240 15.85 -24.01 -17.74
CA GLU A 240 16.09 -25.00 -18.80
C GLU A 240 17.36 -25.81 -18.57
N SER A 241 18.38 -25.22 -17.96
CA SER A 241 19.64 -25.90 -17.64
C SER A 241 19.52 -26.91 -16.49
N ILE A 242 18.57 -26.70 -15.56
CA ILE A 242 18.42 -27.52 -14.35
C ILE A 242 17.20 -28.43 -14.36
N LYS A 243 16.23 -28.25 -15.28
CA LYS A 243 14.94 -28.93 -15.22
C LYS A 243 15.03 -30.46 -15.16
N ASN A 244 16.05 -31.04 -15.79
CA ASN A 244 16.28 -32.49 -15.79
C ASN A 244 16.88 -33.03 -14.48
N GLN A 245 17.38 -32.15 -13.61
CA GLN A 245 17.86 -32.51 -12.27
C GLN A 245 16.73 -32.54 -11.24
N ILE A 246 15.59 -31.90 -11.54
CA ILE A 246 14.42 -31.87 -10.67
C ILE A 246 13.69 -33.23 -10.80
N PRO A 247 13.41 -33.94 -9.69
CA PRO A 247 12.66 -35.19 -9.74
C PRO A 247 11.28 -34.99 -10.38
N GLN A 248 10.93 -35.81 -11.38
CA GLN A 248 9.66 -35.70 -12.12
C GLN A 248 8.42 -35.90 -11.22
N ASN A 249 8.57 -36.64 -10.13
CA ASN A 249 7.51 -36.91 -9.14
C ASN A 249 7.44 -35.86 -8.02
N LEU A 250 8.32 -34.84 -8.01
CA LEU A 250 8.20 -33.73 -7.06
C LEU A 250 6.92 -32.95 -7.38
N ASN A 251 5.99 -32.90 -6.43
CA ASN A 251 4.81 -32.07 -6.58
C ASN A 251 5.17 -30.59 -6.45
N VAL A 252 5.18 -29.87 -7.56
CA VAL A 252 5.47 -28.44 -7.61
C VAL A 252 4.20 -27.58 -7.71
N ASP A 253 3.02 -28.19 -7.69
CA ASP A 253 1.70 -27.57 -7.88
C ASP A 253 0.73 -28.16 -6.83
N SER A 254 0.84 -27.70 -5.59
CA SER A 254 0.12 -28.27 -4.43
C SER A 254 -1.37 -27.93 -4.40
N ASP A 255 -1.79 -26.92 -5.17
CA ASP A 255 -3.17 -26.46 -5.30
C ASP A 255 -3.84 -26.87 -6.63
N ASN A 256 -3.08 -27.52 -7.53
CA ASN A 256 -3.49 -28.04 -8.82
C ASN A 256 -4.01 -26.97 -9.79
N ASP A 257 -3.49 -25.75 -9.71
CA ASP A 257 -3.87 -24.66 -10.61
C ASP A 257 -3.10 -24.67 -11.95
N GLY A 258 -2.19 -25.65 -12.12
CA GLY A 258 -1.36 -25.82 -13.31
C GLY A 258 -0.05 -25.03 -13.27
N LYS A 259 0.23 -24.32 -12.17
CA LYS A 259 1.41 -23.47 -12.01
C LYS A 259 2.35 -24.01 -10.94
N VAL A 260 3.62 -23.62 -11.05
CA VAL A 260 4.62 -23.90 -10.02
C VAL A 260 4.34 -23.00 -8.81
N ASP A 261 4.14 -23.63 -7.66
CA ASP A 261 3.85 -23.01 -6.36
C ASP A 261 4.85 -21.92 -5.99
N ASN A 262 6.15 -22.24 -6.06
CA ASN A 262 7.20 -21.27 -5.85
C ASN A 262 8.53 -21.68 -6.49
N ILE A 263 9.20 -20.71 -7.09
CA ILE A 263 10.61 -20.80 -7.47
C ILE A 263 11.32 -19.51 -7.02
N CYS A 264 12.53 -19.67 -6.50
CA CYS A 264 13.38 -18.60 -6.03
C CYS A 264 14.73 -18.66 -6.76
N PHE A 265 15.17 -17.54 -7.33
CA PHE A 265 16.45 -17.41 -7.99
C PHE A 265 17.39 -16.64 -7.09
N ILE A 266 18.57 -17.21 -6.80
CA ILE A 266 19.62 -16.54 -6.04
C ILE A 266 20.74 -16.19 -7.02
N VAL A 267 20.82 -14.91 -7.37
CA VAL A 267 21.82 -14.39 -8.32
C VAL A 267 23.04 -13.89 -7.56
N LYS A 268 24.23 -14.32 -7.99
CA LYS A 268 25.52 -13.97 -7.39
C LYS A 268 25.73 -12.45 -7.31
N GLY A 269 26.32 -11.93 -6.22
CA GLY A 269 26.73 -10.53 -6.05
C GLY A 269 25.69 -9.54 -5.47
N SER A 270 26.11 -8.28 -5.28
CA SER A 270 25.34 -7.17 -4.67
C SER A 270 24.44 -6.42 -5.65
N THR A 271 23.47 -5.66 -5.13
CA THR A 271 22.69 -4.73 -5.96
C THR A 271 23.57 -3.65 -6.54
N THR A 272 23.17 -3.11 -7.69
CA THR A 272 23.80 -1.93 -8.30
C THR A 272 23.14 -0.61 -7.90
N GLY A 273 22.07 -0.65 -7.10
CA GLY A 273 21.33 0.53 -6.63
C GLY A 273 20.51 1.24 -7.71
N TRP A 274 19.61 2.14 -7.30
CA TRP A 274 18.81 3.02 -8.16
C TRP A 274 17.91 2.31 -9.16
N SER A 275 16.80 1.77 -8.66
CA SER A 275 15.72 1.16 -9.45
C SER A 275 16.29 0.21 -10.50
N SER A 276 17.19 -0.70 -10.13
CA SER A 276 17.92 -1.57 -11.07
C SER A 276 17.28 -2.96 -11.21
N LEU A 277 17.54 -3.66 -12.32
CA LEU A 277 17.11 -5.05 -12.54
C LEU A 277 17.66 -6.00 -11.46
N LEU A 278 18.86 -5.71 -10.95
CA LEU A 278 19.50 -6.46 -9.88
C LEU A 278 19.07 -5.91 -8.52
N TRP A 279 17.80 -6.10 -8.19
CA TRP A 279 17.20 -5.81 -6.89
C TRP A 279 16.30 -6.99 -6.49
N PRO A 280 16.27 -7.42 -5.22
CA PRO A 280 15.35 -8.48 -4.79
C PRO A 280 13.89 -8.12 -5.07
N HIS A 281 13.13 -9.05 -5.66
CA HIS A 281 11.71 -8.85 -5.95
C HIS A 281 11.00 -10.16 -6.29
N LYS A 282 9.68 -10.16 -6.18
CA LYS A 282 8.77 -11.13 -6.79
C LYS A 282 8.19 -10.56 -8.08
N TRP A 283 8.12 -11.36 -9.14
CA TRP A 283 7.44 -11.00 -10.39
C TRP A 283 6.72 -12.20 -11.01
N ASN A 284 5.97 -11.93 -12.08
CA ASN A 284 5.31 -12.93 -12.89
C ASN A 284 6.16 -13.21 -14.12
N MET A 285 6.27 -14.48 -14.48
CA MET A 285 6.84 -14.91 -15.75
C MET A 285 5.75 -14.79 -16.83
N PHE A 286 5.90 -13.85 -17.76
CA PHE A 286 4.92 -13.61 -18.83
C PHE A 286 5.55 -13.51 -20.22
N TYR A 287 6.86 -13.25 -20.29
CA TYR A 287 7.60 -13.14 -21.53
C TYR A 287 7.93 -14.53 -22.11
N HIS A 288 8.07 -15.54 -21.25
CA HIS A 288 8.38 -16.92 -21.64
C HIS A 288 7.39 -17.91 -21.00
N ASP A 289 7.07 -19.00 -21.70
CA ASP A 289 6.40 -20.17 -21.12
C ASP A 289 7.48 -21.17 -20.66
N VAL A 290 7.85 -21.07 -19.39
CA VAL A 290 8.86 -21.93 -18.77
C VAL A 290 8.16 -22.91 -17.84
N ARG A 291 8.53 -24.20 -17.91
CA ARG A 291 7.85 -25.26 -17.16
C ARG A 291 8.80 -26.16 -16.38
N ILE A 292 8.33 -26.61 -15.21
CA ILE A 292 8.94 -27.66 -14.39
C ILE A 292 7.89 -28.75 -14.18
N ASN A 293 8.23 -30.01 -14.45
CA ASN A 293 7.31 -31.15 -14.33
C ASN A 293 5.94 -30.92 -15.03
N GLY A 294 5.95 -30.25 -16.18
CA GLY A 294 4.75 -29.92 -16.96
C GLY A 294 3.94 -28.73 -16.44
N LYS A 295 4.28 -28.16 -15.28
CA LYS A 295 3.61 -27.01 -14.65
C LYS A 295 4.30 -25.71 -15.02
N ARG A 296 3.51 -24.66 -15.25
CA ARG A 296 4.02 -23.35 -15.71
C ARG A 296 4.59 -22.56 -14.54
N ILE A 297 5.80 -22.04 -14.67
CA ILE A 297 6.28 -21.00 -13.76
C ILE A 297 5.50 -19.73 -14.09
N ASP A 298 4.63 -19.30 -13.18
CA ASP A 298 3.85 -18.07 -13.33
C ASP A 298 4.37 -16.95 -12.45
N THR A 299 4.87 -17.28 -11.27
CA THR A 299 5.44 -16.35 -10.28
C THR A 299 6.83 -16.85 -9.87
N TYR A 300 7.76 -15.93 -9.67
CA TYR A 300 9.09 -16.22 -9.14
C TYR A 300 9.54 -15.18 -8.13
N ASN A 301 10.43 -15.59 -7.25
CA ASN A 301 11.20 -14.72 -6.37
C ASN A 301 12.61 -14.57 -6.94
N PHE A 302 13.11 -13.35 -6.96
CA PHE A 302 14.45 -12.97 -7.39
C PHE A 302 15.18 -12.43 -6.17
N GLN A 303 16.32 -13.01 -5.84
CA GLN A 303 17.14 -12.67 -4.68
C GLN A 303 18.59 -12.51 -5.10
N LEU A 304 19.33 -11.76 -4.30
CA LEU A 304 20.76 -11.53 -4.50
C LEU A 304 21.56 -12.16 -3.38
N GLU A 305 22.69 -12.79 -3.73
CA GLU A 305 23.60 -13.47 -2.80
C GLU A 305 23.94 -12.59 -1.58
N ASP A 306 24.26 -11.32 -1.78
CA ASP A 306 24.69 -10.46 -0.67
C ASP A 306 23.55 -10.08 0.29
N PHE A 307 22.31 -10.02 -0.21
CA PHE A 307 21.12 -9.79 0.63
C PHE A 307 20.76 -11.01 1.47
N MET A 308 20.97 -12.19 0.91
CA MET A 308 20.74 -13.47 1.60
C MET A 308 21.65 -13.66 2.83
N GLY A 309 22.83 -13.05 2.86
CA GLY A 309 23.81 -13.21 3.94
C GLY A 309 23.26 -12.80 5.32
N ASN A 310 23.11 -11.50 5.56
CA ASN A 310 22.81 -10.95 6.89
C ASN A 310 21.31 -10.79 7.20
N ASN A 311 20.43 -10.74 6.19
CA ASN A 311 18.99 -10.46 6.35
C ASN A 311 18.08 -11.52 5.71
N GLY A 312 18.65 -12.68 5.32
CA GLY A 312 17.99 -13.62 4.40
C GLY A 312 16.61 -14.08 4.85
N VAL A 313 16.43 -14.53 6.09
CA VAL A 313 15.15 -15.16 6.50
C VAL A 313 14.01 -14.15 6.56
N GLY A 314 14.25 -12.91 7.01
CA GLY A 314 13.25 -11.86 7.01
C GLY A 314 12.69 -11.52 5.63
N VAL A 315 13.61 -11.35 4.66
CA VAL A 315 13.25 -11.11 3.25
C VAL A 315 12.57 -12.33 2.65
N LEU A 316 13.14 -13.53 2.81
CA LEU A 316 12.52 -14.77 2.32
C LEU A 316 11.10 -14.97 2.86
N SER A 317 10.88 -14.66 4.14
CA SER A 317 9.56 -14.77 4.76
C SER A 317 8.56 -13.79 4.15
N HIS A 318 8.95 -12.53 3.95
CA HIS A 318 8.12 -11.52 3.29
C HIS A 318 7.72 -11.95 1.87
N GLU A 319 8.72 -12.33 1.07
CA GLU A 319 8.58 -12.68 -0.34
C GLU A 319 7.76 -13.96 -0.55
N MET A 320 7.97 -14.95 0.31
CA MET A 320 7.12 -16.14 0.32
C MET A 320 5.67 -15.80 0.67
N PHE A 321 5.38 -14.74 1.45
CA PHE A 321 3.99 -14.42 1.77
C PHE A 321 3.28 -13.79 0.58
N HIS A 322 4.01 -13.06 -0.28
CA HIS A 322 3.52 -12.67 -1.59
C HIS A 322 3.18 -13.87 -2.47
N THR A 323 4.02 -14.92 -2.47
CA THR A 323 3.72 -16.18 -3.17
C THR A 323 2.41 -16.81 -2.66
N LEU A 324 2.08 -16.63 -1.38
CA LEU A 324 0.81 -17.10 -0.80
C LEU A 324 -0.35 -16.09 -1.00
N GLY A 325 -0.11 -14.95 -1.65
CA GLY A 325 -1.13 -13.98 -2.07
C GLY A 325 -1.27 -12.74 -1.17
N ALA A 326 -0.40 -12.54 -0.19
CA ALA A 326 -0.42 -11.35 0.66
C ALA A 326 0.09 -10.10 -0.09
N PRO A 327 -0.56 -8.92 0.05
CA PRO A 327 -0.05 -7.66 -0.46
C PRO A 327 0.90 -6.99 0.55
N ASP A 328 1.64 -5.98 0.05
CA ASP A 328 2.42 -5.08 0.88
C ASP A 328 1.57 -4.15 1.75
N LEU A 329 2.03 -3.92 2.97
CA LEU A 329 1.39 -3.04 3.94
C LEU A 329 2.17 -1.73 4.17
N TYR A 330 3.29 -1.51 3.47
CA TYR A 330 3.99 -0.23 3.45
C TYR A 330 3.55 0.65 2.26
N HIS A 331 3.91 1.94 2.30
CA HIS A 331 3.56 2.92 1.27
C HIS A 331 4.70 3.12 0.27
N TYR A 332 4.43 2.93 -1.01
CA TYR A 332 5.38 3.15 -2.10
C TYR A 332 5.47 4.60 -2.57
N ASN A 333 4.55 5.44 -2.09
CA ASN A 333 4.53 6.85 -2.45
C ASN A 333 5.56 7.68 -1.66
N TYR A 334 6.36 7.07 -0.76
CA TYR A 334 7.35 7.75 0.10
C TYR A 334 6.78 9.04 0.73
N ASP A 335 5.55 8.98 1.24
CA ASP A 335 4.88 10.10 1.91
C ASP A 335 5.33 10.30 3.37
N GLY A 336 6.28 9.49 3.84
CA GLY A 336 6.75 9.51 5.21
C GLY A 336 5.76 8.93 6.22
N LYS A 337 4.64 8.34 5.75
CA LYS A 337 3.68 7.66 6.62
C LYS A 337 4.09 6.21 6.84
N VAL A 338 3.67 5.67 7.98
CA VAL A 338 3.82 4.27 8.35
C VAL A 338 2.45 3.78 8.82
N ALA A 339 1.94 2.73 8.19
CA ALA A 339 0.61 2.22 8.46
C ALA A 339 0.64 1.13 9.54
N VAL A 340 1.57 0.17 9.42
CA VAL A 340 1.68 -1.01 10.29
C VAL A 340 3.07 -1.12 10.91
N GLY A 341 4.12 -0.80 10.16
CA GLY A 341 5.52 -0.79 10.57
C GLY A 341 6.01 -2.13 11.15
N PRO A 342 6.76 -2.12 12.27
CA PRO A 342 7.46 -3.31 12.81
C PRO A 342 6.54 -4.40 13.39
N TRP A 343 5.22 -4.27 13.25
CA TRP A 343 4.24 -5.19 13.82
C TRP A 343 3.79 -6.27 12.82
N ASP A 344 4.10 -6.12 11.53
CA ASP A 344 3.78 -7.10 10.50
C ASP A 344 4.94 -7.22 9.50
N VAL A 345 5.28 -8.45 9.12
CA VAL A 345 6.37 -8.73 8.18
C VAL A 345 6.11 -8.11 6.80
N MET A 346 4.86 -7.83 6.44
CA MET A 346 4.47 -7.23 5.15
C MET A 346 4.60 -5.70 5.09
N ASP A 347 4.96 -5.03 6.18
CA ASP A 347 5.27 -3.59 6.17
C ASP A 347 6.78 -3.37 6.41
N GLN A 348 7.31 -3.91 7.51
CA GLN A 348 8.73 -3.86 7.82
C GLN A 348 9.22 -5.28 8.13
N ASN A 349 10.42 -5.66 7.73
CA ASN A 349 10.98 -6.97 8.05
C ASN A 349 12.27 -6.84 8.88
N PHE A 350 12.41 -7.71 9.87
CA PHE A 350 13.64 -7.87 10.66
C PHE A 350 14.45 -9.07 10.17
N THR A 351 15.75 -9.11 10.46
CA THR A 351 16.62 -10.25 10.15
C THR A 351 16.04 -11.58 10.65
N VAL A 352 15.55 -11.58 11.89
CA VAL A 352 14.64 -12.61 12.40
C VAL A 352 13.23 -12.06 12.26
N PRO A 353 12.43 -12.56 11.30
CA PRO A 353 11.15 -11.97 10.97
C PRO A 353 10.18 -12.02 12.14
N GLN A 354 9.37 -10.99 12.29
CA GLN A 354 8.22 -11.01 13.17
C GLN A 354 7.01 -11.71 12.52
N SER A 355 6.02 -12.09 13.33
CA SER A 355 4.77 -12.64 12.79
C SER A 355 3.95 -11.53 12.11
N MET A 356 3.19 -11.91 11.08
CA MET A 356 2.11 -11.09 10.54
C MET A 356 0.91 -11.03 11.49
N GLY A 357 0.09 -9.99 11.34
CA GLY A 357 -1.15 -9.80 12.09
C GLY A 357 -2.18 -10.89 11.79
N SER A 358 -3.07 -11.14 12.74
CA SER A 358 -4.12 -12.16 12.66
C SER A 358 -5.07 -11.98 11.46
N TYR A 359 -5.38 -10.75 11.04
CA TYR A 359 -6.12 -10.53 9.79
C TYR A 359 -5.37 -11.08 8.58
N MET A 360 -4.05 -10.86 8.50
CA MET A 360 -3.24 -11.39 7.41
C MET A 360 -3.21 -12.92 7.43
N LYS A 361 -3.09 -13.54 8.62
CA LYS A 361 -3.17 -15.00 8.79
C LYS A 361 -4.53 -15.57 8.39
N MET A 362 -5.63 -14.88 8.70
CA MET A 362 -6.99 -15.30 8.34
C MET A 362 -7.24 -15.15 6.84
N TYR A 363 -7.03 -13.94 6.31
CA TYR A 363 -7.48 -13.60 4.96
C TYR A 363 -6.50 -14.05 3.88
N TYR A 364 -5.20 -13.86 4.06
CA TYR A 364 -4.17 -14.25 3.08
C TYR A 364 -3.58 -15.62 3.40
N GLY A 365 -3.19 -15.86 4.66
CA GLY A 365 -2.62 -17.15 5.09
C GLY A 365 -3.61 -18.31 5.06
N LYS A 366 -4.92 -18.06 5.26
CA LYS A 366 -5.95 -19.10 5.46
C LYS A 366 -5.67 -20.02 6.66
N TRP A 367 -4.89 -19.57 7.64
CA TRP A 367 -4.51 -20.36 8.82
C TRP A 367 -5.41 -20.10 10.02
N ILE A 368 -6.14 -19.00 10.04
CA ILE A 368 -7.23 -18.75 10.98
C ILE A 368 -8.53 -18.89 10.20
N ASN A 369 -9.35 -19.89 10.54
CA ASN A 369 -10.57 -20.19 9.78
C ASN A 369 -11.63 -19.09 9.96
N THR A 370 -11.83 -18.66 11.20
CA THR A 370 -12.75 -17.58 11.56
C THR A 370 -12.21 -16.81 12.75
N MET A 371 -12.46 -15.51 12.78
CA MET A 371 -12.16 -14.65 13.92
C MET A 371 -13.48 -14.28 14.61
N PRO A 372 -13.65 -14.56 15.91
CA PRO A 372 -14.89 -14.23 16.61
C PRO A 372 -15.20 -12.73 16.56
N GLN A 373 -16.48 -12.40 16.44
CA GLN A 373 -16.95 -11.00 16.42
C GLN A 373 -17.43 -10.56 17.79
N ILE A 374 -16.95 -9.41 18.24
CA ILE A 374 -17.50 -8.68 19.38
C ILE A 374 -18.54 -7.70 18.85
N ASN A 375 -19.80 -7.94 19.20
CA ASN A 375 -20.94 -7.12 18.78
C ASN A 375 -21.76 -6.57 19.96
N LYS A 376 -21.27 -6.77 21.19
CA LYS A 376 -21.89 -6.28 22.42
C LYS A 376 -20.83 -5.62 23.30
N PRO A 377 -21.18 -4.58 24.06
CA PRO A 377 -20.34 -4.14 25.17
C PRO A 377 -20.13 -5.27 26.17
N GLY A 378 -18.94 -5.38 26.73
CA GLY A 378 -18.58 -6.57 27.48
C GLY A 378 -17.13 -6.57 27.91
N ARG A 379 -16.81 -7.41 28.90
CA ARG A 379 -15.45 -7.79 29.21
C ARG A 379 -15.06 -9.00 28.37
N TYR A 380 -13.91 -8.94 27.73
CA TYR A 380 -13.38 -9.97 26.85
C TYR A 380 -11.97 -10.37 27.27
N SER A 381 -11.57 -11.58 26.87
CA SER A 381 -10.24 -12.13 27.10
C SER A 381 -9.71 -12.76 25.82
N ILE A 382 -8.42 -12.55 25.56
CA ILE A 382 -7.73 -13.01 24.36
C ILE A 382 -6.37 -13.62 24.73
N ASN A 383 -6.02 -14.72 24.09
CA ASN A 383 -4.71 -15.35 24.22
C ASN A 383 -3.69 -14.65 23.32
N LYS A 384 -2.40 -14.83 23.63
CA LYS A 384 -1.30 -14.38 22.76
C LYS A 384 -1.41 -15.00 21.35
N ILE A 385 -0.95 -14.26 20.33
CA ILE A 385 -1.05 -14.66 18.90
C ILE A 385 -0.40 -16.00 18.57
N GLY A 386 0.59 -16.44 19.36
CA GLY A 386 1.24 -17.75 19.21
C GLY A 386 0.35 -18.94 19.59
N ASN A 387 -0.79 -18.71 20.25
CA ASN A 387 -1.84 -19.71 20.44
C ASN A 387 -2.81 -19.61 19.26
N GLU A 388 -3.22 -20.72 18.66
CA GLU A 388 -4.20 -20.72 17.55
C GLU A 388 -5.60 -20.32 18.05
N SER A 389 -5.96 -20.73 19.26
CA SER A 389 -7.31 -20.57 19.80
C SER A 389 -7.47 -19.25 20.53
N ASN A 390 -8.55 -18.53 20.22
CA ASN A 390 -8.96 -17.28 20.88
C ASN A 390 -7.84 -16.21 20.91
N ASN A 391 -7.18 -15.97 19.78
CA ASN A 391 -6.02 -15.09 19.69
C ASN A 391 -6.29 -13.71 19.09
N SER A 392 -7.50 -13.51 18.57
CA SER A 392 -7.91 -12.31 17.86
C SER A 392 -9.44 -12.16 17.88
N TYR A 393 -9.93 -10.91 17.85
CA TYR A 393 -11.36 -10.59 17.67
C TYR A 393 -11.54 -9.52 16.61
N ILE A 394 -12.67 -9.58 15.90
CA ILE A 394 -13.19 -8.49 15.07
C ILE A 394 -14.17 -7.66 15.91
N ILE A 395 -14.02 -6.33 15.90
CA ILE A 395 -14.98 -5.37 16.46
C ILE A 395 -15.49 -4.50 15.31
N LYS A 396 -16.77 -4.61 14.96
CA LYS A 396 -17.36 -3.79 13.90
C LYS A 396 -17.62 -2.38 14.42
N SER A 397 -17.22 -1.36 13.66
CA SER A 397 -17.60 0.01 13.98
C SER A 397 -19.11 0.18 13.78
N PRO A 398 -19.88 0.75 14.73
CA PRO A 398 -21.26 1.16 14.46
C PRO A 398 -21.35 2.29 13.41
N ASN A 399 -20.23 2.96 13.12
CA ASN A 399 -20.17 4.14 12.24
C ASN A 399 -19.60 3.82 10.86
N SER A 400 -19.35 2.54 10.53
CA SER A 400 -18.87 2.12 9.21
C SER A 400 -19.34 0.73 8.82
N ASN A 401 -19.73 0.57 7.55
CA ASN A 401 -20.07 -0.73 6.96
C ASN A 401 -18.88 -1.37 6.22
N SER A 402 -17.83 -0.60 5.93
CA SER A 402 -16.65 -1.04 5.19
C SER A 402 -15.39 -1.11 6.06
N GLU A 403 -15.48 -0.73 7.33
CA GLU A 403 -14.34 -0.69 8.23
C GLU A 403 -14.64 -1.35 9.58
N PHE A 404 -13.69 -2.13 10.06
CA PHE A 404 -13.76 -2.79 11.36
C PHE A 404 -12.39 -2.79 12.02
N PHE A 405 -12.35 -3.17 13.29
CA PHE A 405 -11.13 -3.27 14.07
C PHE A 405 -10.80 -4.73 14.33
N VAL A 406 -9.52 -5.05 14.31
CA VAL A 406 -9.00 -6.30 14.84
C VAL A 406 -8.20 -5.98 16.10
N VAL A 407 -8.42 -6.79 17.13
CA VAL A 407 -7.65 -6.75 18.37
C VAL A 407 -6.90 -8.07 18.52
N GLU A 408 -5.61 -8.00 18.85
CA GLU A 408 -4.75 -9.17 19.06
C GLU A 408 -3.73 -8.92 20.17
N TYR A 409 -3.37 -9.96 20.94
CA TYR A 409 -2.33 -9.84 21.96
C TYR A 409 -0.98 -10.31 21.41
N ARG A 410 -0.01 -9.39 21.34
CA ARG A 410 1.38 -9.65 20.96
C ARG A 410 2.27 -9.65 22.19
N LYS A 411 3.11 -10.67 22.32
CA LYS A 411 3.98 -10.86 23.48
C LYS A 411 5.41 -11.06 23.02
N LYS A 412 6.36 -10.37 23.66
CA LYS A 412 7.79 -10.43 23.29
C LYS A 412 8.45 -11.71 23.78
N GLU A 413 8.10 -12.83 23.17
CA GLU A 413 8.64 -14.14 23.52
C GLU A 413 8.73 -15.07 22.31
N GLY A 414 9.38 -16.21 22.49
CA GLY A 414 9.53 -17.18 21.41
C GLY A 414 10.46 -16.67 20.29
N ARG A 415 10.50 -17.40 19.18
CA ARG A 415 11.51 -17.18 18.15
C ARG A 415 11.24 -15.93 17.32
N TYR A 416 9.99 -15.71 16.93
CA TYR A 416 9.62 -14.67 15.97
C TYR A 416 9.00 -13.42 16.62
N GLU A 417 8.54 -13.46 17.88
CA GLU A 417 7.94 -12.28 18.52
C GLU A 417 8.90 -11.53 19.46
N SER A 418 10.06 -12.13 19.81
CA SER A 418 11.02 -11.52 20.76
C SER A 418 11.59 -10.17 20.31
N ASN A 419 11.67 -9.93 19.00
CA ASN A 419 12.22 -8.69 18.44
C ASN A 419 11.19 -7.56 18.27
N LEU A 420 9.93 -7.78 18.67
CA LEU A 420 8.91 -6.74 18.60
C LEU A 420 9.32 -5.50 19.44
N PRO A 421 8.87 -4.29 19.03
CA PRO A 421 9.23 -3.07 19.74
C PRO A 421 8.57 -2.95 21.12
N GLY A 422 7.47 -3.66 21.37
CA GLY A 422 6.76 -3.71 22.65
C GLY A 422 5.87 -4.94 22.75
N GLU A 423 5.15 -5.08 23.86
CA GLU A 423 4.16 -6.13 24.09
C GLU A 423 2.86 -5.57 24.65
N GLY A 424 1.76 -6.26 24.38
CA GLY A 424 0.41 -5.87 24.78
C GLY A 424 -0.63 -6.08 23.68
N LEU A 425 -1.80 -5.51 23.90
CA LEU A 425 -2.92 -5.57 22.96
C LEU A 425 -2.68 -4.58 21.81
N LEU A 426 -2.55 -5.11 20.59
CA LEU A 426 -2.62 -4.30 19.37
C LEU A 426 -4.07 -4.12 18.95
N VAL A 427 -4.37 -2.93 18.44
CA VAL A 427 -5.64 -2.61 17.79
C VAL A 427 -5.32 -2.04 16.42
N TYR A 428 -5.93 -2.56 15.37
CA TYR A 428 -5.76 -2.05 14.02
C TYR A 428 -7.06 -2.06 13.23
N ARG A 429 -7.18 -1.11 12.32
CA ARG A 429 -8.31 -0.95 11.40
C ARG A 429 -8.08 -1.77 10.16
N ILE A 430 -9.15 -2.40 9.69
CA ILE A 430 -9.25 -3.00 8.37
C ILE A 430 -10.25 -2.20 7.54
N ASN A 431 -9.85 -1.76 6.35
CA ASN A 431 -10.74 -1.13 5.36
C ASN A 431 -10.97 -2.06 4.18
N THR A 432 -12.18 -2.61 4.09
CA THR A 432 -12.52 -3.61 3.07
C THR A 432 -12.58 -3.06 1.65
N THR A 433 -12.59 -1.73 1.48
CA THR A 433 -12.51 -1.07 0.17
C THR A 433 -11.18 -1.34 -0.53
N TYR A 434 -10.11 -1.57 0.25
CA TYR A 434 -8.75 -1.84 -0.25
C TYR A 434 -8.35 -3.30 -0.08
N LYS A 435 -9.30 -4.17 0.24
CA LYS A 435 -9.09 -5.60 0.42
C LYS A 435 -8.40 -6.23 -0.80
N GLY A 436 -7.27 -6.92 -0.57
CA GLY A 436 -6.46 -7.52 -1.62
C GLY A 436 -5.46 -6.58 -2.30
N LYS A 437 -5.48 -5.28 -1.94
CA LYS A 437 -4.55 -4.27 -2.48
C LYS A 437 -3.47 -3.88 -1.48
N GLY A 438 -3.64 -4.20 -0.20
CA GLY A 438 -2.76 -3.76 0.87
C GLY A 438 -2.78 -2.24 1.03
N ASN A 439 -1.64 -1.67 1.46
CA ASN A 439 -1.51 -0.24 1.72
C ASN A 439 -0.74 0.50 0.61
N SER A 440 -0.45 -0.23 -0.46
CA SER A 440 0.58 0.12 -1.41
C SER A 440 0.30 1.40 -2.22
N SER A 441 -0.98 1.77 -2.37
CA SER A 441 -1.45 3.02 -3.01
C SER A 441 -1.46 4.26 -2.08
N GLY A 442 -1.02 4.12 -0.83
CA GLY A 442 -1.09 5.16 0.21
C GLY A 442 -2.45 5.27 0.90
N ASN A 443 -3.43 4.46 0.48
CA ASN A 443 -4.64 4.20 1.26
C ASN A 443 -4.49 2.86 2.00
N ASP A 444 -4.80 2.86 3.29
CA ASP A 444 -4.59 1.70 4.14
C ASP A 444 -5.74 0.69 4.05
N GLU A 445 -5.45 -0.53 3.59
CA GLU A 445 -6.22 -1.71 3.96
C GLU A 445 -6.05 -2.01 5.45
N VAL A 446 -4.81 -1.96 5.98
CA VAL A 446 -4.47 -2.26 7.37
C VAL A 446 -3.78 -1.07 8.02
N TYR A 447 -4.28 -0.60 9.17
CA TYR A 447 -3.68 0.52 9.89
C TYR A 447 -3.63 0.27 11.40
N VAL A 448 -2.45 0.28 12.01
CA VAL A 448 -2.24 -0.03 13.44
C VAL A 448 -2.38 1.22 14.29
N TYR A 449 -3.28 1.28 15.29
CA TYR A 449 -3.39 2.46 16.15
C TYR A 449 -2.22 2.60 17.12
N ARG A 450 -1.81 3.84 17.39
CA ARG A 450 -0.62 4.18 18.16
C ARG A 450 -0.73 5.55 18.83
N PRO A 451 0.04 5.82 19.90
CA PRO A 451 0.06 7.13 20.53
C PRO A 451 0.40 8.24 19.52
N ASN A 452 -0.32 9.36 19.60
CA ASN A 452 -0.12 10.54 18.75
C ASN A 452 -0.28 10.29 17.23
N GLY A 453 -0.84 9.15 16.83
CA GLY A 453 -1.14 8.84 15.42
C GLY A 453 -2.44 9.50 14.96
N SER A 454 -2.46 10.00 13.72
CA SER A 454 -3.64 10.52 13.04
C SER A 454 -3.52 10.33 11.53
N LEU A 455 -4.51 10.77 10.75
CA LEU A 455 -4.43 10.78 9.28
C LEU A 455 -3.24 11.60 8.72
N TYR A 456 -2.74 12.54 9.53
CA TYR A 456 -1.70 13.50 9.15
C TYR A 456 -0.42 13.38 9.98
N ASN A 457 -0.41 12.55 11.02
CA ASN A 457 0.74 12.35 11.90
C ASN A 457 1.04 10.86 12.04
N VAL A 458 2.29 10.47 11.80
CA VAL A 458 2.75 9.08 11.93
C VAL A 458 2.51 8.55 13.34
N GLY A 459 2.71 9.40 14.36
CA GLY A 459 2.69 9.00 15.76
C GLY A 459 3.85 8.06 16.12
N ASN A 460 3.80 7.48 17.32
CA ASN A 460 4.83 6.55 17.79
C ASN A 460 4.43 5.10 17.50
N ILE A 461 4.64 4.64 16.27
CA ILE A 461 4.28 3.27 15.83
C ILE A 461 4.91 2.17 16.70
N ARG A 462 6.11 2.40 17.25
CA ARG A 462 6.80 1.41 18.12
C ARG A 462 6.08 1.23 19.46
N ALA A 463 5.29 2.20 19.90
CA ALA A 463 4.51 2.18 21.14
C ALA A 463 3.01 1.84 20.91
N ALA A 464 2.68 1.15 19.80
CA ALA A 464 1.30 0.81 19.46
C ALA A 464 0.61 -0.12 20.49
N ALA A 465 1.35 -1.07 21.06
CA ALA A 465 0.79 -2.04 21.99
C ALA A 465 0.28 -1.39 23.29
N LEU A 466 -1.00 -1.63 23.57
CA LEU A 466 -1.68 -1.20 24.80
C LEU A 466 -1.40 -2.20 25.92
N ASN A 467 -1.07 -1.72 27.10
CA ASN A 467 -0.74 -2.53 28.27
C ASN A 467 -1.19 -1.82 29.56
N ASN A 468 -0.81 -2.33 30.72
CA ASN A 468 -1.23 -1.79 32.01
C ASN A 468 -0.86 -0.31 32.22
N SER A 469 0.16 0.20 31.53
CA SER A 469 0.56 1.62 31.57
C SER A 469 -0.24 2.51 30.60
N ARG A 470 -0.90 1.91 29.59
CA ARG A 470 -1.86 2.57 28.69
C ARG A 470 -3.12 1.71 28.57
N PRO A 471 -3.94 1.61 29.64
CA PRO A 471 -4.99 0.61 29.72
C PRO A 471 -6.28 1.00 28.98
N ASN A 472 -6.28 2.10 28.23
CA ASN A 472 -7.46 2.63 27.55
C ASN A 472 -7.09 3.19 26.17
N ILE A 473 -8.02 3.09 25.23
CA ILE A 473 -8.01 3.80 23.95
C ILE A 473 -9.43 4.26 23.61
N SER A 474 -9.57 5.55 23.30
CA SER A 474 -10.86 6.19 23.03
C SER A 474 -11.38 5.93 21.60
N SER A 475 -12.64 6.24 21.35
CA SER A 475 -13.25 6.09 20.02
C SER A 475 -12.78 7.11 19.00
N GLN A 476 -12.34 8.28 19.48
CA GLN A 476 -11.68 9.28 18.65
C GLN A 476 -10.25 8.89 18.29
N GLU A 477 -9.53 8.20 19.18
CA GLU A 477 -8.23 7.61 18.84
C GLU A 477 -8.37 6.44 17.86
N LEU A 478 -9.44 5.65 17.99
CA LEU A 478 -9.83 4.60 17.04
C LEU A 478 -10.59 5.19 15.84
N PHE A 479 -10.05 6.19 15.15
CA PHE A 479 -10.73 6.88 14.04
C PHE A 479 -10.83 6.06 12.73
N LEU A 480 -11.94 6.20 11.99
CA LEU A 480 -12.12 5.58 10.67
C LEU A 480 -11.20 6.18 9.59
N SER A 481 -11.08 5.57 8.40
CA SER A 481 -10.24 6.07 7.29
C SER A 481 -10.46 7.54 6.94
N ASN A 482 -11.68 8.04 7.14
CA ASN A 482 -12.10 9.41 6.87
C ASN A 482 -11.94 10.36 8.08
N GLY A 483 -11.35 9.87 9.18
CA GLY A 483 -11.08 10.63 10.40
C GLY A 483 -12.28 10.75 11.34
N LYS A 484 -13.43 10.14 11.01
CA LYS A 484 -14.60 10.12 11.90
C LYS A 484 -14.37 9.20 13.09
N ASP A 485 -15.05 9.52 14.19
CA ASP A 485 -15.16 8.68 15.38
C ASP A 485 -15.73 7.30 15.00
N SER A 486 -15.12 6.22 15.51
CA SER A 486 -15.59 4.86 15.24
C SER A 486 -16.74 4.39 16.12
N GLY A 487 -17.01 5.07 17.23
CA GLY A 487 -17.94 4.61 18.26
C GLY A 487 -17.44 3.42 19.09
N ILE A 488 -16.18 3.00 18.94
CA ILE A 488 -15.59 1.89 19.71
C ILE A 488 -14.54 2.41 20.68
N SER A 489 -14.55 1.99 21.94
CA SER A 489 -13.44 2.23 22.87
C SER A 489 -13.07 0.95 23.58
N LEU A 490 -11.79 0.81 23.94
CA LEU A 490 -11.33 -0.26 24.82
C LEU A 490 -10.87 0.34 26.14
N ARG A 491 -11.25 -0.30 27.25
CA ARG A 491 -10.92 0.13 28.60
C ARG A 491 -10.43 -1.02 29.45
N ASN A 492 -9.84 -0.68 30.60
CA ASN A 492 -9.41 -1.65 31.61
C ASN A 492 -8.53 -2.76 31.04
N ILE A 493 -7.68 -2.42 30.07
CA ILE A 493 -6.76 -3.37 29.45
C ILE A 493 -5.77 -3.83 30.50
N ASN A 494 -5.75 -5.14 30.73
CA ASN A 494 -4.86 -5.79 31.68
C ASN A 494 -4.18 -6.98 31.00
N ILE A 495 -2.85 -6.95 30.99
CA ILE A 495 -2.01 -8.01 30.45
C ILE A 495 -1.59 -8.93 31.60
N SER A 496 -1.95 -10.20 31.50
CA SER A 496 -1.60 -11.26 32.45
C SER A 496 -0.89 -12.39 31.70
N ASN A 497 0.45 -12.37 31.69
CA ASN A 497 1.34 -13.34 31.06
C ASN A 497 0.89 -13.87 29.67
N ASN A 498 -0.01 -14.87 29.62
CA ASN A 498 -0.49 -15.49 28.37
C ASN A 498 -1.84 -14.99 27.84
N ALA A 499 -2.51 -14.10 28.57
CA ALA A 499 -3.79 -13.52 28.20
C ALA A 499 -3.82 -12.00 28.40
N ALA A 500 -4.66 -11.33 27.61
CA ALA A 500 -5.04 -9.94 27.81
C ALA A 500 -6.54 -9.86 28.03
N THR A 501 -6.98 -9.11 29.05
CA THR A 501 -8.40 -8.81 29.27
C THR A 501 -8.67 -7.33 29.02
N PHE A 502 -9.86 -7.02 28.51
CA PHE A 502 -10.26 -5.65 28.19
C PHE A 502 -11.78 -5.54 28.12
N ASP A 503 -12.29 -4.34 28.38
CA ASP A 503 -13.69 -4.00 28.22
C ASP A 503 -13.91 -3.30 26.88
N VAL A 504 -14.90 -3.77 26.11
CA VAL A 504 -15.35 -3.11 24.87
C VAL A 504 -16.54 -2.23 25.19
N VAL A 505 -16.45 -0.97 24.73
CA VAL A 505 -17.50 0.04 24.82
C VAL A 505 -17.96 0.39 23.41
N ILE A 506 -19.27 0.38 23.17
CA ILE A 506 -19.86 0.68 21.85
C ILE A 506 -20.82 1.87 22.02
N ASN A 507 -20.58 2.98 21.33
CA ASN A 507 -21.34 4.23 21.43
C ASN A 507 -21.56 4.68 22.89
N GLY A 508 -20.56 4.49 23.74
CA GLY A 508 -20.61 4.83 25.17
C GLY A 508 -21.31 3.79 26.07
N GLN A 509 -21.85 2.69 25.52
CA GLN A 509 -22.48 1.62 26.31
C GLN A 509 -21.44 0.65 26.89
N THR A 510 -21.58 0.27 28.16
CA THR A 510 -20.75 -0.72 28.87
C THR A 510 -21.55 -1.97 29.24
N ALA A 511 -20.86 -3.06 29.61
CA ALA A 511 -21.49 -4.27 30.14
C ALA A 511 -22.37 -3.91 31.37
N GLY A 512 -23.64 -4.34 31.38
CA GLY A 512 -24.58 -4.10 32.47
C GLY A 512 -25.74 -3.15 32.16
N ASN A 513 -25.72 -2.40 31.05
CA ASN A 513 -26.85 -1.58 30.60
C ASN A 513 -27.87 -2.34 29.73
N THR A 514 -27.87 -3.67 29.80
CA THR A 514 -28.86 -4.54 29.14
C THR A 514 -29.65 -5.29 30.20
N THR A 515 -30.75 -4.73 30.66
CA THR A 515 -31.79 -5.49 31.38
C THR A 515 -33.16 -5.09 30.85
N GLY A 516 -33.84 -6.07 30.24
CA GLY A 516 -35.28 -6.19 30.41
C GLY A 516 -35.55 -6.64 31.85
N GLY A 517 -36.58 -6.09 32.46
CA GLY A 517 -37.00 -6.38 33.82
C GLY A 517 -37.98 -5.31 34.30
N GLU A 518 -39.25 -5.68 34.35
CA GLU A 518 -40.30 -4.91 35.04
C GLU A 518 -39.94 -4.75 36.52
N GLY A 519 -40.07 -3.53 37.04
CA GLY A 519 -39.80 -3.20 38.43
C GLY A 519 -39.77 -1.69 38.58
N ASN A 520 -40.86 -1.14 39.13
CA ASN A 520 -40.98 0.28 39.47
C ASN A 520 -39.90 0.68 40.47
N GLU A 521 -38.95 1.50 40.05
CA GLU A 521 -38.26 2.47 40.89
C GLU A 521 -37.61 3.53 39.99
N THR A 522 -37.84 4.78 40.35
CA THR A 522 -37.52 6.00 39.60
C THR A 522 -36.01 6.14 39.32
N ASN A 523 -35.58 5.79 38.12
CA ASN A 523 -34.22 6.03 37.62
C ASN A 523 -34.31 6.73 36.26
N ASP A 524 -33.80 7.96 36.16
CA ASP A 524 -33.69 8.72 34.92
C ASP A 524 -32.97 7.88 33.85
N LYS A 525 -33.75 7.37 32.88
CA LYS A 525 -33.20 6.79 31.64
C LYS A 525 -32.33 7.85 30.97
N VAL A 526 -31.01 7.69 31.01
CA VAL A 526 -30.09 8.55 30.27
C VAL A 526 -30.22 8.25 28.78
N LEU A 527 -31.05 9.01 28.08
CA LEU A 527 -31.28 8.86 26.64
C LEU A 527 -30.11 9.49 25.85
N PRO A 528 -29.42 8.73 24.98
CA PRO A 528 -28.25 9.22 24.24
C PRO A 528 -28.59 10.31 23.22
N PHE A 529 -27.60 11.09 22.82
CA PHE A 529 -27.76 12.07 21.75
C PHE A 529 -27.96 11.38 20.39
N LYS A 530 -29.05 11.68 19.70
CA LYS A 530 -29.41 11.14 18.38
C LYS A 530 -29.62 12.27 17.40
N TYR A 531 -29.19 12.10 16.16
CA TYR A 531 -29.50 13.03 15.09
C TYR A 531 -29.55 12.34 13.73
N LYS A 532 -30.29 12.95 12.80
CA LYS A 532 -30.36 12.60 11.39
C LYS A 532 -30.39 13.89 10.58
N ILE A 533 -29.61 13.93 9.50
CA ILE A 533 -29.55 15.08 8.59
C ILE A 533 -30.09 14.63 7.25
N ASP A 534 -31.18 15.25 6.80
CA ASP A 534 -31.82 14.94 5.53
C ASP A 534 -31.37 15.97 4.48
N PHE A 535 -30.07 15.95 4.18
CA PHE A 535 -29.44 16.86 3.24
C PHE A 535 -28.20 16.25 2.58
N ASP A 536 -28.14 16.37 1.26
CA ASP A 536 -27.01 15.88 0.44
C ASP A 536 -26.02 17.03 0.17
N ASN A 537 -24.96 17.10 0.97
CA ASN A 537 -23.94 18.14 0.87
C ASN A 537 -22.97 17.96 -0.31
N THR A 538 -23.18 16.97 -1.18
CA THR A 538 -22.36 16.74 -2.38
C THR A 538 -22.87 17.47 -3.61
N LYS A 539 -24.15 17.90 -3.59
CA LYS A 539 -24.84 18.59 -4.70
C LYS A 539 -24.47 20.07 -4.81
N GLU A 540 -24.59 20.60 -6.02
CA GLU A 540 -24.54 22.03 -6.29
C GLU A 540 -25.93 22.64 -6.05
N PHE A 541 -25.99 23.73 -5.28
CA PHE A 541 -27.20 24.45 -4.93
C PHE A 541 -27.34 25.71 -5.78
N THR A 542 -28.52 25.88 -6.37
CA THR A 542 -28.79 27.01 -7.28
C THR A 542 -30.04 27.80 -6.86
N THR A 543 -30.92 27.19 -6.06
CA THR A 543 -32.20 27.73 -5.62
C THR A 543 -32.36 27.63 -4.11
N SER A 544 -33.33 28.36 -3.55
CA SER A 544 -33.66 28.28 -2.13
C SER A 544 -34.15 26.88 -1.75
N GLN A 545 -33.75 26.38 -0.58
CA GLN A 545 -34.22 25.09 -0.07
C GLN A 545 -34.15 25.01 1.45
N TYR A 546 -34.90 24.05 2.00
CA TYR A 546 -34.80 23.70 3.41
C TYR A 546 -33.73 22.64 3.62
N LEU A 547 -32.85 22.88 4.58
CA LEU A 547 -32.02 21.84 5.18
C LEU A 547 -32.75 21.34 6.42
N THR A 548 -33.21 20.09 6.39
CA THR A 548 -34.03 19.50 7.46
C THR A 548 -33.27 18.40 8.19
N GLY A 549 -33.67 18.13 9.42
CA GLY A 549 -33.18 16.99 10.16
C GLY A 549 -33.94 16.78 11.47
N GLU A 550 -33.48 15.78 12.20
CA GLU A 550 -34.00 15.41 13.50
C GLU A 550 -32.86 15.44 14.50
N CYS A 551 -33.11 15.93 15.71
CA CYS A 551 -32.12 15.99 16.77
C CYS A 551 -32.80 15.82 18.12
N LEU A 552 -32.38 14.79 18.84
CA LEU A 552 -32.99 14.35 20.10
C LEU A 552 -31.90 14.10 21.14
N TYR A 553 -32.17 14.46 22.38
CA TYR A 553 -31.28 14.20 23.49
C TYR A 553 -32.09 13.92 24.75
N GLY A 554 -31.54 13.14 25.68
CA GLY A 554 -32.17 12.92 26.99
C GLY A 554 -32.22 14.14 27.89
N LYS A 555 -31.57 15.23 27.49
CA LYS A 555 -31.69 16.55 28.11
C LYS A 555 -32.17 17.57 27.10
N LYS A 556 -32.71 18.68 27.58
CA LYS A 556 -33.21 19.76 26.72
C LYS A 556 -32.13 20.28 25.78
N ILE A 557 -32.42 20.23 24.49
CA ILE A 557 -31.65 20.97 23.47
C ILE A 557 -32.11 22.42 23.53
N THR A 558 -31.19 23.33 23.84
CA THR A 558 -31.47 24.76 23.96
C THR A 558 -31.44 25.44 22.60
N ASN A 559 -30.55 25.03 21.70
CA ASN A 559 -30.48 25.63 20.36
C ASN A 559 -29.81 24.70 19.33
N ILE A 560 -30.10 24.92 18.04
CA ILE A 560 -29.40 24.32 16.90
C ILE A 560 -29.02 25.46 15.96
N GLU A 561 -27.73 25.63 15.72
CA GLU A 561 -27.14 26.78 15.05
C GLU A 561 -26.40 26.35 13.78
N LEU A 562 -26.67 27.04 12.66
CA LEU A 562 -25.88 26.91 11.45
C LEU A 562 -24.78 27.98 11.44
N TYR A 563 -23.55 27.57 11.20
CA TYR A 563 -22.40 28.43 10.96
C TYR A 563 -22.00 28.32 9.49
N VAL A 564 -21.68 29.45 8.86
CA VAL A 564 -21.18 29.53 7.48
C VAL A 564 -19.95 30.44 7.49
N ASN A 565 -18.86 30.03 6.85
CA ASN A 565 -17.57 30.74 6.86
C ASN A 565 -17.05 31.04 8.28
N GLY A 566 -17.29 30.14 9.22
CA GLY A 566 -16.85 30.25 10.61
C GLY A 566 -17.69 31.19 11.50
N SER A 567 -18.65 31.93 10.93
CA SER A 567 -19.55 32.81 11.69
C SER A 567 -20.94 32.20 11.84
N LYS A 568 -21.63 32.47 12.95
CA LYS A 568 -23.03 32.04 13.14
C LYS A 568 -23.88 32.68 12.04
N PHE A 569 -24.53 31.85 11.25
CA PHE A 569 -25.36 32.27 10.13
C PHE A 569 -26.82 32.42 10.56
N MET A 570 -27.41 31.39 11.19
CA MET A 570 -28.79 31.45 11.69
C MET A 570 -29.08 30.35 12.72
N ASP A 571 -30.19 30.49 13.43
CA ASP A 571 -30.77 29.45 14.29
C ASP A 571 -31.78 28.59 13.52
N ALA A 572 -31.95 27.34 13.91
CA ALA A 572 -32.90 26.44 13.28
C ALA A 572 -34.32 26.73 13.75
N GLU A 573 -35.29 26.67 12.83
CA GLU A 573 -36.70 26.54 13.20
C GLU A 573 -36.94 25.11 13.70
N ARG A 574 -37.47 24.96 14.91
CA ARG A 574 -37.70 23.66 15.55
C ARG A 574 -39.19 23.38 15.72
N SER A 575 -39.56 22.12 15.52
CA SER A 575 -40.96 21.67 15.57
C SER A 575 -41.06 20.27 16.14
N ARG A 576 -42.31 19.85 16.39
CA ARG A 576 -42.59 18.49 16.85
C ARG A 576 -42.13 17.45 15.82
N LEU A 577 -41.42 16.42 16.29
CA LEU A 577 -41.08 15.24 15.48
C LEU A 577 -42.25 14.25 15.51
N ASN A 578 -42.72 13.86 14.32
CA ASN A 578 -43.74 12.83 14.18
C ASN A 578 -43.07 11.44 14.22
N ASP A 579 -43.39 10.65 15.25
CA ASP A 579 -42.83 9.31 15.44
C ASP A 579 -43.95 8.25 15.54
N PRO A 580 -44.64 7.94 14.43
CA PRO A 580 -45.77 7.00 14.42
C PRO A 580 -45.37 5.56 14.74
N GLU A 581 -44.09 5.21 14.57
CA GLU A 581 -43.55 3.88 14.88
C GLU A 581 -42.94 3.79 16.30
N ASN A 582 -43.05 4.86 17.10
CA ASN A 582 -42.52 4.94 18.47
C ASN A 582 -41.02 4.58 18.60
N LYS A 583 -40.21 4.95 17.59
CA LYS A 583 -38.75 4.70 17.52
C LYS A 583 -37.96 5.53 18.52
N HIS A 584 -38.54 6.60 19.04
CA HIS A 584 -37.94 7.59 19.92
C HIS A 584 -38.63 7.61 21.31
N ASN A 585 -39.14 6.46 21.74
CA ASN A 585 -39.74 6.31 23.07
C ASN A 585 -38.81 6.87 24.18
N GLY A 586 -39.37 7.75 25.01
CA GLY A 586 -38.69 8.44 26.12
C GLY A 586 -38.11 9.82 25.77
N TYR A 587 -37.91 10.17 24.49
CA TYR A 587 -37.36 11.48 24.12
C TYR A 587 -38.46 12.56 24.12
N ASP A 588 -38.08 13.81 24.44
CA ASP A 588 -38.92 14.97 24.17
C ASP A 588 -38.97 15.24 22.66
N LEU A 589 -40.12 14.93 22.06
CA LEU A 589 -40.36 15.11 20.63
C LEU A 589 -40.89 16.50 20.28
N SER A 590 -41.25 17.35 21.26
CA SER A 590 -41.92 18.64 21.02
C SER A 590 -41.11 19.59 20.13
N GLN A 591 -39.79 19.41 20.10
CA GLN A 591 -38.83 20.19 19.32
C GLN A 591 -37.80 19.28 18.61
N GLY A 592 -38.17 18.02 18.34
CA GLY A 592 -37.26 17.00 17.81
C GLY A 592 -36.88 17.18 16.34
N SER A 593 -37.70 17.87 15.55
CA SER A 593 -37.40 18.22 14.16
C SER A 593 -36.81 19.62 14.08
N PHE A 594 -35.91 19.83 13.12
CA PHE A 594 -35.37 21.16 12.83
C PHE A 594 -35.26 21.40 11.32
N LYS A 595 -35.31 22.68 10.93
CA LYS A 595 -35.06 23.10 9.55
C LYS A 595 -34.35 24.46 9.50
N PHE A 596 -33.54 24.64 8.47
CA PHE A 596 -32.95 25.92 8.08
C PHE A 596 -33.46 26.28 6.68
N PHE A 597 -33.94 27.50 6.50
CA PHE A 597 -34.24 28.02 5.16
C PHE A 597 -33.00 28.71 4.59
N LEU A 598 -32.45 28.19 3.50
CA LEU A 598 -31.27 28.73 2.84
C LEU A 598 -31.64 29.21 1.44
N ASP A 599 -31.55 30.52 1.22
CA ASP A 599 -31.76 31.12 -0.10
C ASP A 599 -30.45 31.20 -0.89
N PHE A 600 -30.03 30.06 -1.44
CA PHE A 600 -28.79 29.97 -2.24
C PHE A 600 -28.83 30.82 -3.51
N SER A 601 -30.01 31.25 -3.98
CA SER A 601 -30.11 32.15 -5.14
C SER A 601 -29.45 33.51 -4.91
N ARG A 602 -29.34 33.94 -3.64
CA ARG A 602 -28.70 35.18 -3.22
C ARG A 602 -27.21 35.04 -2.97
N TRP A 603 -26.69 33.81 -2.94
CA TRP A 603 -25.29 33.54 -2.65
C TRP A 603 -24.49 33.62 -3.95
N ALA A 604 -23.25 34.13 -3.88
CA ALA A 604 -22.38 34.15 -5.04
C ALA A 604 -21.87 32.73 -5.37
N ASP A 605 -21.46 32.50 -6.61
CA ASP A 605 -20.83 31.24 -7.00
C ASP A 605 -19.60 30.97 -6.14
N GLY A 606 -19.53 29.77 -5.58
CA GLY A 606 -18.44 29.44 -4.65
C GLY A 606 -18.75 28.27 -3.72
N SER A 607 -17.77 27.94 -2.88
CA SER A 607 -17.90 26.90 -1.86
C SER A 607 -17.83 27.55 -0.47
N TYR A 608 -18.87 27.37 0.32
CA TYR A 608 -19.02 28.00 1.63
C TYR A 608 -18.93 26.92 2.73
N PRO A 609 -17.82 26.84 3.50
CA PRO A 609 -17.73 25.91 4.62
C PRO A 609 -18.85 26.16 5.63
N TYR A 610 -19.49 25.09 6.10
CA TYR A 610 -20.55 25.16 7.09
C TYR A 610 -20.36 24.17 8.24
N GLN A 611 -20.95 24.49 9.40
CA GLN A 611 -21.09 23.59 10.55
C GLN A 611 -22.48 23.74 11.15
N ILE A 612 -23.12 22.63 11.55
CA ILE A 612 -24.35 22.65 12.34
C ILE A 612 -24.01 22.24 13.77
N LYS A 613 -24.24 23.14 14.72
CA LYS A 613 -23.91 22.97 16.14
C LYS A 613 -25.17 22.87 16.97
N VAL A 614 -25.22 21.94 17.90
CA VAL A 614 -26.32 21.76 18.85
C VAL A 614 -25.84 22.15 20.24
N LYS A 615 -26.60 22.99 20.93
CA LYS A 615 -26.36 23.39 22.31
C LYS A 615 -27.40 22.74 23.21
N THR A 616 -26.97 22.26 24.37
CA THR A 616 -27.84 21.63 25.36
C THR A 616 -27.84 22.41 26.66
N GLU A 617 -28.87 22.21 27.47
CA GLU A 617 -29.05 22.90 28.76
C GLU A 617 -27.94 22.58 29.76
N ASP A 618 -27.31 21.40 29.65
CA ASP A 618 -26.14 21.02 30.46
C ASP A 618 -24.80 21.58 29.94
N GLY A 619 -24.85 22.57 29.04
CA GLY A 619 -23.68 23.30 28.53
C GLY A 619 -22.86 22.55 27.48
N LYS A 620 -23.29 21.36 27.04
CA LYS A 620 -22.59 20.62 25.99
C LYS A 620 -22.87 21.20 24.61
N GLN A 621 -21.89 21.03 23.72
CA GLN A 621 -22.00 21.39 22.31
C GLN A 621 -21.66 20.18 21.44
N PHE A 622 -22.49 19.91 20.44
CA PHE A 622 -22.28 18.83 19.47
C PHE A 622 -22.21 19.41 18.07
N ILE A 623 -21.30 18.92 17.21
CA ILE A 623 -21.32 19.22 15.77
C ILE A 623 -22.00 18.04 15.08
N ILE A 624 -23.18 18.26 14.50
CA ILE A 624 -23.99 17.20 13.86
C ILE A 624 -23.81 17.13 12.34
N SER A 625 -23.26 18.17 11.73
CA SER A 625 -22.92 18.18 10.30
C SER A 625 -21.84 19.23 10.05
N GLN A 626 -20.92 18.95 9.12
CA GLN A 626 -19.99 19.93 8.58
C GLN A 626 -19.60 19.57 7.15
N GLY A 627 -19.33 20.57 6.33
CA GLY A 627 -19.02 20.38 4.92
C GLY A 627 -18.94 21.71 4.17
N TYR A 628 -19.25 21.70 2.87
CA TYR A 628 -19.31 22.89 2.04
C TYR A 628 -20.67 22.98 1.34
N PHE A 629 -21.31 24.15 1.39
CA PHE A 629 -22.38 24.48 0.45
C PHE A 629 -21.73 24.91 -0.86
N LYS A 630 -21.93 24.14 -1.94
CA LYS A 630 -21.45 24.48 -3.28
C LYS A 630 -22.55 25.25 -4.00
N VAL A 631 -22.39 26.55 -4.19
CA VAL A 631 -23.37 27.39 -4.88
C VAL A 631 -22.93 27.67 -6.31
N LYS A 632 -23.85 27.55 -7.27
CA LYS A 632 -23.63 27.84 -8.68
C LYS A 632 -24.86 28.49 -9.29
N LYS A 633 -24.74 29.68 -9.85
CA LYS A 633 -25.87 30.35 -10.49
C LYS A 633 -26.19 29.67 -11.81
N GLN A 634 -27.48 29.47 -12.07
CA GLN A 634 -27.93 29.23 -13.43
C GLN A 634 -27.62 30.49 -14.24
N THR A 635 -26.61 30.43 -15.10
CA THR A 635 -26.57 31.32 -16.27
C THR A 635 -27.80 31.01 -17.11
N THR A 636 -28.78 31.90 -17.07
CA THR A 636 -29.87 31.93 -18.05
C THR A 636 -29.25 32.09 -19.42
N GLY A 637 -29.21 30.99 -20.16
CA GLY A 637 -28.87 31.02 -21.58
C GLY A 637 -29.97 31.75 -22.33
N SER A 638 -29.61 32.82 -23.04
CA SER A 638 -30.29 33.12 -24.29
C SER A 638 -29.92 32.02 -25.29
N THR A 639 -30.88 31.13 -25.55
CA THR A 639 -31.12 30.41 -26.81
C THR A 639 -29.89 29.94 -27.59
N ASP A 640 -29.54 28.65 -27.47
CA ASP A 640 -29.82 27.70 -28.55
C ASP A 640 -29.36 26.29 -28.17
N ASN A 641 -30.32 25.37 -28.12
CA ASN A 641 -30.08 23.95 -27.96
C ASN A 641 -29.62 23.39 -29.32
N LYS A 642 -28.34 23.55 -29.65
CA LYS A 642 -27.71 22.81 -30.74
C LYS A 642 -27.00 21.60 -30.16
N GLU A 643 -27.60 20.44 -30.42
CA GLU A 643 -27.01 19.11 -30.23
C GLU A 643 -25.55 19.12 -30.71
N ILE A 644 -24.60 19.00 -29.78
CA ILE A 644 -23.16 19.06 -30.08
C ILE A 644 -22.78 17.75 -30.79
N LYS A 645 -22.45 17.85 -32.07
CA LYS A 645 -22.14 16.68 -32.91
C LYS A 645 -20.73 16.14 -32.65
N GLU A 646 -20.53 14.84 -32.85
CA GLU A 646 -19.17 14.27 -32.85
C GLU A 646 -18.36 14.78 -34.05
N TRP A 647 -17.04 14.94 -33.85
CA TRP A 647 -16.12 15.30 -34.91
C TRP A 647 -16.07 14.20 -35.98
N LYS A 648 -16.12 14.61 -37.25
CA LYS A 648 -15.98 13.75 -38.43
C LYS A 648 -14.92 14.30 -39.40
N PRO A 649 -14.20 13.42 -40.13
CA PRO A 649 -13.32 13.82 -41.23
C PRO A 649 -14.13 14.34 -42.43
N TYR A 650 -13.47 15.06 -43.35
CA TYR A 650 -14.03 15.66 -44.57
C TYR A 650 -15.22 16.61 -44.38
N THR A 651 -15.39 17.10 -43.15
CA THR A 651 -16.48 17.99 -42.74
C THR A 651 -15.97 19.42 -42.66
N ASN A 652 -16.75 20.38 -43.18
CA ASN A 652 -16.42 21.79 -43.08
C ASN A 652 -16.80 22.32 -41.69
N TYR A 653 -15.84 22.84 -40.96
CA TYR A 653 -16.02 23.48 -39.65
C TYR A 653 -15.70 24.96 -39.73
N LYS A 654 -16.53 25.78 -39.08
CA LYS A 654 -16.34 27.22 -38.93
C LYS A 654 -15.74 27.53 -37.57
N ILE A 655 -15.03 28.67 -37.49
CA ILE A 655 -14.52 29.17 -36.20
C ILE A 655 -15.70 29.30 -35.23
N GLY A 656 -15.58 28.68 -34.07
CA GLY A 656 -16.61 28.65 -33.04
C GLY A 656 -17.42 27.38 -32.97
N ASP A 657 -17.40 26.52 -33.99
CA ASP A 657 -18.10 25.23 -33.96
C ASP A 657 -17.58 24.36 -32.81
N ILE A 658 -18.49 23.72 -32.07
CA ILE A 658 -18.14 22.84 -30.96
C ILE A 658 -18.46 21.41 -31.37
N VAL A 659 -17.49 20.52 -31.17
CA VAL A 659 -17.60 19.09 -31.46
C VAL A 659 -17.14 18.24 -30.28
N MET A 660 -17.68 17.03 -30.20
CA MET A 660 -17.22 15.99 -29.28
C MET A 660 -16.17 15.10 -29.95
N TYR A 661 -15.05 14.82 -29.27
CA TYR A 661 -14.08 13.81 -29.69
C TYR A 661 -13.44 13.16 -28.46
N LYS A 662 -13.54 11.82 -28.34
CA LYS A 662 -13.08 11.03 -27.18
C LYS A 662 -13.54 11.61 -25.83
N ASN A 663 -14.85 11.83 -25.68
CA ASN A 663 -15.51 12.36 -24.48
C ASN A 663 -15.08 13.77 -24.02
N CYS A 664 -14.35 14.52 -24.85
CA CYS A 664 -13.97 15.91 -24.58
C CYS A 664 -14.57 16.85 -25.62
N LYS A 665 -14.91 18.08 -25.22
CA LYS A 665 -15.39 19.14 -26.10
C LYS A 665 -14.23 19.95 -26.66
N TYR A 666 -14.27 20.16 -27.97
CA TYR A 666 -13.32 21.00 -28.69
C TYR A 666 -14.06 22.07 -29.46
N LYS A 667 -13.54 23.30 -29.43
CA LYS A 667 -14.02 24.43 -30.19
C LYS A 667 -13.08 24.68 -31.36
N CYS A 668 -13.62 24.78 -32.57
CA CYS A 668 -12.86 25.12 -33.76
C CYS A 668 -12.35 26.57 -33.64
N ILE A 669 -11.06 26.79 -33.85
CA ILE A 669 -10.44 28.12 -33.77
C ILE A 669 -9.98 28.66 -35.12
N GLN A 670 -9.91 27.81 -36.15
CA GLN A 670 -9.65 28.20 -37.54
C GLN A 670 -10.60 27.44 -38.48
N ALA A 671 -11.32 28.14 -39.35
CA ALA A 671 -12.26 27.50 -40.27
C ALA A 671 -11.52 26.62 -41.30
N HIS A 672 -11.97 25.39 -41.49
CA HIS A 672 -11.31 24.42 -42.37
C HIS A 672 -12.26 23.30 -42.79
N ARG A 673 -11.86 22.53 -43.80
CA ARG A 673 -12.42 21.19 -44.07
C ARG A 673 -11.52 20.15 -43.42
N SER A 674 -12.05 19.36 -42.48
CA SER A 674 -11.25 18.34 -41.80
C SER A 674 -10.78 17.25 -42.76
N ILE A 675 -9.68 16.59 -42.42
CA ILE A 675 -9.20 15.37 -43.07
C ILE A 675 -8.84 14.34 -42.00
N TYR A 676 -8.60 13.10 -42.40
CA TYR A 676 -7.94 12.13 -41.51
C TYR A 676 -6.57 12.68 -41.07
N SER A 677 -6.21 12.51 -39.79
CA SER A 677 -5.06 13.14 -39.08
C SER A 677 -5.27 14.54 -38.51
N TRP A 678 -6.42 15.18 -38.78
CA TRP A 678 -6.77 16.49 -38.22
C TRP A 678 -7.75 16.41 -37.04
N GLU A 679 -7.68 15.31 -36.28
CA GLU A 679 -8.53 15.11 -35.11
C GLU A 679 -8.22 16.16 -34.03
N PRO A 680 -9.22 16.62 -33.25
CA PRO A 680 -9.04 17.74 -32.31
C PRO A 680 -7.93 17.56 -31.26
N ILE A 681 -7.56 16.31 -30.94
CA ILE A 681 -6.47 16.01 -29.99
C ILE A 681 -5.08 16.16 -30.58
N TYR A 682 -4.92 16.09 -31.91
CA TYR A 682 -3.62 16.09 -32.58
C TYR A 682 -3.31 17.42 -33.26
N THR A 683 -4.31 18.28 -33.48
CA THR A 683 -4.17 19.50 -34.30
C THR A 683 -4.64 20.75 -33.55
N HIS A 684 -3.89 21.14 -32.52
CA HIS A 684 -4.25 22.23 -31.60
C HIS A 684 -4.25 23.62 -32.25
N SER A 685 -3.66 23.76 -33.44
CA SER A 685 -3.76 24.98 -34.25
C SER A 685 -5.16 25.20 -34.83
N LEU A 686 -5.96 24.14 -34.98
CA LEU A 686 -7.32 24.18 -35.53
C LEU A 686 -8.41 24.04 -34.46
N TRP A 687 -8.06 23.46 -33.31
CA TRP A 687 -9.00 23.12 -32.24
C TRP A 687 -8.46 23.51 -30.85
N THR A 688 -9.31 24.11 -30.03
CA THR A 688 -9.02 24.32 -28.60
C THR A 688 -9.94 23.47 -27.74
N ARG A 689 -9.37 22.80 -26.74
CA ARG A 689 -10.16 22.05 -25.75
C ARG A 689 -10.86 23.04 -24.81
N ILE A 690 -12.13 22.77 -24.49
CA ILE A 690 -12.95 23.68 -23.65
C ILE A 690 -13.52 23.00 -22.39
N CYS A 691 -13.02 21.81 -22.03
CA CYS A 691 -13.32 21.13 -20.76
C CYS A 691 -12.21 20.19 -20.30
#